data_AF-A0A9P8S3I1-F1
#
_entry.id   AF-A0A9P8S3I1-F1
#
_cell.length_a   1.000
_cell.length_b   1.000
_cell.length_c   1.000
_cell.angle_alpha   90.00
_cell.angle_beta   90.00
_cell.angle_gamma   90.00
#
_symmetry.space_group_name_H-M   'P 1'
#
loop_
_entity.id
_entity.type
_entity.pdbx_description
1 polymer ?
#
loop_
_entity_poly.entity_id
_entity_poly.type
_entity_poly.pdbx_seq_one_letter_code
_entity_poly.pdbx_strand_id
1 'polypeptide(L)'
;MTGTTLEKGQSGLPTPDSTHSYWHREPSAVLLGHRTTEKLPPTADVIVVGSGITGAFAARELANEGRNVLLLEAREACWGATGRNGGHCQPMVYGSKPSIARFELGTYDFLKDFIARNKIPCDWHTVGGVHGIFDDDVLAAVEEIIERLKTSHPDLADKAILVKDERGRRALRVPQACAAVYQPHAAKLWPYKLVAWVLESLLREFPDTFNMQTNTPVEYLQHSDDRWIVHTRRGQVAAKDVLLASNAYTSCLLPKMTGIITPVRAQIVGLTPPTGDVPLEHTHVWARGRNENYLIQRDGDGILILGGERYAASGAEEGIWDDGSVNADVGRKLRHELGKSLKLRGPGHEERNQLDAQYEWTGIMGYVNDGHPWVGRVPTEFGDMQSLAPRVERNITDNQPTTQSQQPICKHHQTSGVVMDWSTFRLEKALSRPQTPSPLRPAASPPPTTAIDAAQSIHNGEQDHSLPLPLHRNTADNNPDIPFKFNKENETVIAEILKRYPEQYKKAAVMPLLDLGQRQHGFTSISVMNEVARLLEMPPMRVYEVASFYTMYNRNPVGKFFVQACTTTPCQLGGCGSDVIVKAIKEHLGIKQGETTADGLFTFIEVECLGACVNAPMIQINDDYYEDLTPETVVDLLKALKASAGEASAAAKVPKPGPLTGRDTCENSKGQTNLLDEPWGVEKTRSDL
;
A
#
# COMPACT_ATOMS: atom_id res chain seq x y z
N MET A 1 19.30 18.10 -25.88
CA MET A 1 19.82 16.89 -25.20
C MET A 1 20.56 17.35 -23.95
N THR A 2 19.85 17.57 -22.85
CA THR A 2 20.44 17.78 -21.53
C THR A 2 20.39 16.43 -20.83
N GLY A 3 21.51 15.70 -20.89
CA GLY A 3 21.63 14.40 -20.24
C GLY A 3 21.68 14.57 -18.73
N THR A 4 20.53 14.60 -18.09
CA THR A 4 20.42 14.23 -16.68
C THR A 4 20.70 12.75 -16.60
N THR A 5 21.81 12.37 -15.97
CA THR A 5 22.10 10.98 -15.66
C THR A 5 20.99 10.48 -14.73
N LEU A 6 20.12 9.60 -15.23
CA LEU A 6 19.04 9.02 -14.44
C LEU A 6 19.62 8.24 -13.26
N GLU A 7 19.01 8.38 -12.10
CA GLU A 7 19.33 7.54 -10.94
C GLU A 7 18.93 6.08 -11.23
N LYS A 8 19.59 5.13 -10.56
CA LYS A 8 19.26 3.72 -10.74
C LYS A 8 17.82 3.46 -10.29
N GLY A 9 16.98 2.99 -11.22
CA GLY A 9 15.56 2.73 -10.98
C GLY A 9 14.64 3.91 -11.30
N GLN A 10 15.18 5.08 -11.64
CA GLN A 10 14.41 6.22 -12.09
C GLN A 10 13.92 6.00 -13.52
N SER A 11 12.64 6.30 -13.77
CA SER A 11 12.08 6.30 -15.12
C SER A 11 12.51 7.53 -15.92
N GLY A 12 12.78 7.32 -17.20
CA GLY A 12 12.94 8.41 -18.17
C GLY A 12 11.59 8.91 -18.69
N LEU A 13 11.62 9.71 -19.76
CA LEU A 13 10.42 10.02 -20.53
C LEU A 13 9.92 8.79 -21.29
N PRO A 14 8.61 8.67 -21.58
CA PRO A 14 8.11 7.64 -22.48
C PRO A 14 8.86 7.65 -23.81
N THR A 15 9.29 6.47 -24.29
CA THR A 15 9.98 6.37 -25.58
C THR A 15 9.05 6.80 -26.72
N PRO A 16 9.56 7.57 -27.71
CA PRO A 16 8.78 7.93 -28.90
C PRO A 16 8.38 6.69 -29.73
N ASP A 17 9.22 5.65 -29.73
CA ASP A 17 9.09 4.47 -30.57
C ASP A 17 8.55 3.27 -29.77
N SER A 18 7.30 3.35 -29.32
CA SER A 18 6.64 2.28 -28.56
C SER A 18 6.18 1.11 -29.45
N THR A 19 6.09 -0.10 -28.91
CA THR A 19 5.51 -1.26 -29.62
C THR A 19 4.05 -1.02 -30.06
N HIS A 20 3.56 -1.74 -31.07
CA HIS A 20 2.23 -1.52 -31.63
C HIS A 20 1.12 -2.25 -30.86
N SER A 21 0.36 -1.50 -30.06
CA SER A 21 -0.80 -2.03 -29.33
C SER A 21 -1.98 -2.31 -30.24
N TYR A 22 -2.65 -3.44 -30.01
CA TYR A 22 -3.92 -3.80 -30.65
C TYR A 22 -4.97 -2.67 -30.54
N TRP A 23 -5.01 -1.97 -29.39
CA TRP A 23 -6.01 -0.94 -29.11
C TRP A 23 -5.84 0.35 -29.92
N HIS A 24 -4.69 0.54 -30.56
CA HIS A 24 -4.37 1.75 -31.34
C HIS A 24 -4.59 1.56 -32.84
N ARG A 25 -5.13 0.42 -33.29
CA ARG A 25 -5.40 0.15 -34.72
C ARG A 25 -6.47 1.05 -35.34
N GLU A 26 -7.38 1.56 -34.51
CA GLU A 26 -8.46 2.47 -34.88
C GLU A 26 -8.27 3.78 -34.09
N PRO A 27 -7.21 4.56 -34.37
CA PRO A 27 -6.94 5.77 -33.64
C PRO A 27 -7.98 6.85 -33.98
N SER A 28 -8.30 7.71 -33.01
CA SER A 28 -9.16 8.85 -33.24
C SER A 28 -8.52 9.83 -34.21
N ALA A 29 -9.23 10.18 -35.27
CA ALA A 29 -8.82 11.20 -36.23
C ALA A 29 -8.80 12.62 -35.61
N VAL A 30 -9.53 12.84 -34.51
CA VAL A 30 -9.57 14.12 -33.80
C VAL A 30 -8.36 14.28 -32.88
N LEU A 31 -7.96 13.19 -32.21
CA LEU A 31 -6.93 13.22 -31.17
C LEU A 31 -5.51 12.99 -31.70
N LEU A 32 -5.34 12.33 -32.84
CA LEU A 32 -4.03 12.04 -33.42
C LEU A 32 -3.31 13.36 -33.77
N GLY A 33 -2.15 13.58 -33.16
CA GLY A 33 -1.37 14.81 -33.32
C GLY A 33 -2.08 16.06 -32.78
N HIS A 34 -3.12 15.90 -31.94
CA HIS A 34 -3.98 17.00 -31.54
C HIS A 34 -3.23 18.07 -30.75
N ARG A 35 -3.49 19.31 -31.13
CA ARG A 35 -3.07 20.53 -30.45
C ARG A 35 -4.24 21.50 -30.52
N THR A 36 -4.87 21.80 -29.40
CA THR A 36 -6.00 22.75 -29.36
C THR A 36 -5.57 24.14 -29.82
N THR A 37 -4.33 24.51 -29.52
CA THR A 37 -3.67 25.74 -29.99
C THR A 37 -2.28 25.45 -30.55
N GLU A 38 -1.86 26.20 -31.57
CA GLU A 38 -0.54 26.04 -32.21
C GLU A 38 0.61 26.24 -31.21
N LYS A 39 0.50 27.27 -30.37
CA LYS A 39 1.41 27.57 -29.26
C LYS A 39 0.77 27.20 -27.93
N LEU A 40 1.61 26.87 -26.95
CA LEU A 40 1.13 26.65 -25.60
C LEU A 40 0.52 27.95 -25.04
N PRO A 41 -0.61 27.88 -24.33
CA PRO A 41 -1.13 29.05 -23.63
C PRO A 41 -0.10 29.49 -22.57
N PRO A 42 0.03 30.80 -22.28
CA PRO A 42 1.00 31.27 -21.29
C PRO A 42 0.62 30.84 -19.86
N THR A 43 -0.68 30.65 -19.61
CA THR A 43 -1.21 30.29 -18.29
C THR A 43 -2.38 29.32 -18.39
N ALA A 44 -2.58 28.51 -17.36
CA ALA A 44 -3.79 27.72 -17.10
C ALA A 44 -4.16 27.80 -15.61
N ASP A 45 -5.38 27.42 -15.23
CA ASP A 45 -5.69 27.26 -13.80
C ASP A 45 -5.04 25.98 -13.27
N VAL A 46 -5.17 24.89 -14.04
CA VAL A 46 -4.60 23.58 -13.72
C VAL A 46 -3.93 22.98 -14.95
N ILE A 47 -2.75 22.39 -14.75
CA ILE A 47 -2.09 21.58 -15.78
C ILE A 47 -2.19 20.11 -15.39
N VAL A 48 -2.74 19.28 -16.27
CA VAL A 48 -2.81 17.82 -16.12
C VAL A 48 -1.72 17.18 -16.99
N VAL A 49 -0.81 16.43 -16.36
CA VAL A 49 0.30 15.76 -17.06
C VAL A 49 -0.04 14.29 -17.28
N GLY A 50 -0.33 13.92 -18.52
CA GLY A 50 -0.70 12.57 -18.95
C GLY A 50 -2.18 12.45 -19.35
N SER A 51 -2.43 11.80 -20.48
CA SER A 51 -3.76 11.62 -21.07
C SER A 51 -4.37 10.23 -20.85
N GLY A 52 -3.78 9.41 -19.97
CA GLY A 52 -4.34 8.12 -19.57
C GLY A 52 -5.70 8.25 -18.89
N ILE A 53 -6.29 7.11 -18.48
CA ILE A 53 -7.63 7.11 -17.85
C ILE A 53 -7.73 8.08 -16.67
N THR A 54 -6.69 8.13 -15.82
CA THR A 54 -6.63 9.01 -14.65
C THR A 54 -6.65 10.50 -15.07
N GLY A 55 -5.76 10.89 -15.98
CA GLY A 55 -5.67 12.28 -16.44
C GLY A 55 -6.90 12.75 -17.21
N ALA A 56 -7.49 11.88 -18.05
CA ALA A 56 -8.69 12.21 -18.80
C ALA A 56 -9.93 12.41 -17.90
N PHE A 57 -10.15 11.52 -16.92
CA PHE A 57 -11.27 11.67 -15.99
C PHE A 57 -11.05 12.81 -15.00
N ALA A 58 -9.82 13.05 -14.54
CA ALA A 58 -9.53 14.20 -13.69
C ALA A 58 -9.71 15.53 -14.44
N ALA A 59 -9.23 15.63 -15.68
CA ALA A 59 -9.50 16.78 -16.53
C ALA A 59 -11.00 17.00 -16.75
N ARG A 60 -11.79 15.93 -16.87
CA ARG A 60 -13.25 16.02 -16.97
C ARG A 60 -13.88 16.62 -15.71
N GLU A 61 -13.50 16.17 -14.53
CA GLU A 61 -14.04 16.74 -13.29
C GLU A 61 -13.63 18.21 -13.12
N LEU A 62 -12.36 18.55 -13.38
CA LEU A 62 -11.86 19.93 -13.31
C LEU A 62 -12.54 20.85 -14.33
N ALA A 63 -12.79 20.39 -15.56
CA ALA A 63 -13.49 21.17 -16.58
C ALA A 63 -14.97 21.40 -16.20
N ASN A 64 -15.64 20.39 -15.63
CA ASN A 64 -17.01 20.51 -15.13
C ASN A 64 -17.14 21.51 -13.96
N GLU A 65 -16.06 21.71 -13.20
CA GLU A 65 -15.97 22.76 -12.17
C GLU A 65 -15.73 24.16 -12.75
N GLY A 66 -15.56 24.29 -14.07
CA GLY A 66 -15.30 25.54 -14.76
C GLY A 66 -13.84 26.02 -14.69
N ARG A 67 -12.90 25.12 -14.35
CA ARG A 67 -11.46 25.43 -14.32
C ARG A 67 -10.92 25.51 -15.75
N ASN A 68 -9.96 26.40 -16.01
CA ASN A 68 -9.16 26.38 -17.23
C ASN A 68 -8.09 25.28 -17.14
N VAL A 69 -8.27 24.21 -17.90
CA VAL A 69 -7.47 22.99 -17.84
C VAL A 69 -6.59 22.85 -19.08
N LEU A 70 -5.28 22.74 -18.87
CA LEU A 70 -4.33 22.34 -19.90
C LEU A 70 -3.87 20.90 -19.67
N LEU A 71 -4.18 19.99 -20.61
CA LEU A 71 -3.70 18.62 -20.60
C LEU A 71 -2.47 18.49 -21.52
N LEU A 72 -1.34 18.05 -20.95
CA LEU A 72 -0.10 17.81 -21.67
C LEU A 72 0.19 16.30 -21.76
N GLU A 73 0.39 15.80 -22.97
CA GLU A 73 0.72 14.40 -23.24
C GLU A 73 2.06 14.30 -23.96
N ALA A 74 2.94 13.42 -23.47
CA ALA A 74 4.28 13.23 -24.00
C ALA A 74 4.27 12.60 -25.40
N ARG A 75 3.32 11.71 -25.68
CA ARG A 75 3.14 11.02 -26.97
C ARG A 75 1.80 11.41 -27.60
N GLU A 76 1.09 10.45 -28.16
CA GLU A 76 -0.29 10.58 -28.59
C GLU A 76 -1.28 10.37 -27.44
N ALA A 77 -2.51 10.85 -27.63
CA ALA A 77 -3.58 10.74 -26.62
C ALA A 77 -3.81 9.28 -26.21
N CYS A 78 -3.72 8.95 -24.92
CA CYS A 78 -3.89 7.59 -24.39
C CYS A 78 -2.89 6.55 -24.98
N TRP A 79 -1.67 6.97 -25.32
CA TRP A 79 -0.60 6.05 -25.76
C TRP A 79 0.18 5.39 -24.62
N GLY A 80 -0.12 5.70 -23.37
CA GLY A 80 0.49 5.06 -22.20
C GLY A 80 -0.12 3.70 -21.85
N ALA A 81 0.04 3.28 -20.59
CA ALA A 81 -0.45 2.00 -20.08
C ALA A 81 -1.94 1.73 -20.37
N THR A 82 -2.80 2.75 -20.28
CA THR A 82 -4.24 2.61 -20.51
C THR A 82 -4.56 2.10 -21.92
N GLY A 83 -3.94 2.65 -22.96
CA GLY A 83 -4.13 2.18 -24.34
C GLY A 83 -3.36 0.90 -24.69
N ARG A 84 -2.75 0.24 -23.70
CA ARG A 84 -1.82 -0.88 -23.88
C ARG A 84 -2.08 -2.02 -22.89
N ASN A 85 -3.16 -1.98 -22.13
CA ASN A 85 -3.51 -3.01 -21.15
C ASN A 85 -4.26 -4.20 -21.79
N GLY A 86 -4.85 -5.09 -20.98
CA GLY A 86 -5.61 -6.25 -21.44
C GLY A 86 -7.07 -6.01 -21.82
N GLY A 87 -7.62 -4.79 -21.64
CA GLY A 87 -9.04 -4.50 -21.87
C GLY A 87 -10.00 -5.12 -20.84
N HIS A 88 -9.47 -5.53 -19.68
CA HIS A 88 -10.22 -6.18 -18.61
C HIS A 88 -10.63 -5.17 -17.54
N CYS A 89 -11.88 -5.20 -17.09
CA CYS A 89 -12.40 -4.41 -15.98
C CYS A 89 -13.05 -5.35 -14.96
N GLN A 90 -12.35 -5.63 -13.86
CA GLN A 90 -12.79 -6.63 -12.88
C GLN A 90 -12.37 -6.23 -11.46
N PRO A 91 -13.33 -5.93 -10.57
CA PRO A 91 -13.10 -5.77 -9.14
C PRO A 91 -12.59 -7.05 -8.49
N MET A 92 -11.58 -6.94 -7.62
CA MET A 92 -10.94 -8.04 -6.91
C MET A 92 -11.63 -8.32 -5.55
N VAL A 93 -12.95 -8.52 -5.56
CA VAL A 93 -13.81 -8.54 -4.36
C VAL A 93 -13.27 -9.35 -3.18
N TYR A 94 -12.77 -10.56 -3.44
CA TYR A 94 -12.26 -11.44 -2.39
C TYR A 94 -10.74 -11.35 -2.20
N GLY A 95 -9.99 -10.76 -3.14
CA GLY A 95 -8.55 -10.54 -3.00
C GLY A 95 -8.21 -9.21 -2.31
N SER A 96 -9.17 -8.28 -2.24
CA SER A 96 -9.00 -6.96 -1.63
C SER A 96 -9.47 -6.90 -0.17
N LYS A 97 -9.03 -5.86 0.56
CA LYS A 97 -9.73 -5.45 1.78
C LYS A 97 -11.19 -5.08 1.45
N PRO A 98 -12.17 -5.35 2.32
CA PRO A 98 -13.59 -5.08 2.04
C PRO A 98 -13.91 -3.63 1.66
N SER A 99 -13.21 -2.64 2.22
CA SER A 99 -13.36 -1.23 1.83
C SER A 99 -12.90 -0.96 0.39
N ILE A 100 -11.79 -1.57 -0.02
CA ILE A 100 -11.25 -1.50 -1.39
C ILE A 100 -12.19 -2.23 -2.35
N ALA A 101 -12.67 -3.42 -1.98
CA ALA A 101 -13.64 -4.17 -2.79
C ALA A 101 -14.90 -3.36 -3.11
N ARG A 102 -15.46 -2.63 -2.12
CA ARG A 102 -16.60 -1.73 -2.33
C ARG A 102 -16.28 -0.57 -3.26
N PHE A 103 -15.08 0.02 -3.11
CA PHE A 103 -14.62 1.09 -3.99
C PHE A 103 -14.46 0.61 -5.45
N GLU A 104 -13.88 -0.57 -5.65
CA GLU A 104 -13.71 -1.16 -6.98
C GLU A 104 -15.05 -1.53 -7.62
N LEU A 105 -15.98 -2.10 -6.85
CA LEU A 105 -17.36 -2.35 -7.31
C LEU A 105 -18.07 -1.05 -7.68
N GLY A 106 -17.97 -0.01 -6.84
CA GLY A 106 -18.53 1.30 -7.15
C GLY A 106 -17.90 1.94 -8.41
N THR A 107 -16.61 1.72 -8.64
CA THR A 107 -15.93 2.17 -9.86
C THR A 107 -16.43 1.41 -11.10
N TYR A 108 -16.61 0.10 -10.97
CA TYR A 108 -17.19 -0.74 -12.02
C TYR A 108 -18.61 -0.28 -12.40
N ASP A 109 -19.47 -0.07 -11.40
CA ASP A 109 -20.84 0.40 -11.61
C ASP A 109 -20.87 1.81 -12.21
N PHE A 110 -20.00 2.70 -11.73
CA PHE A 110 -19.83 4.03 -12.32
C PHE A 110 -19.46 3.97 -13.80
N LEU A 111 -18.46 3.16 -14.18
CA LEU A 111 -18.03 3.03 -15.57
C LEU A 111 -19.14 2.44 -16.44
N LYS A 112 -19.77 1.36 -15.98
CA LYS A 112 -20.91 0.73 -16.65
C LYS A 112 -22.02 1.74 -16.94
N ASP A 113 -22.44 2.49 -15.92
CA ASP A 113 -23.52 3.47 -16.03
C ASP A 113 -23.11 4.69 -16.85
N PHE A 114 -21.85 5.13 -16.72
CA PHE A 114 -21.30 6.23 -17.51
C PHE A 114 -21.27 5.89 -19.00
N ILE A 115 -20.79 4.68 -19.35
CA ILE A 115 -20.73 4.19 -20.72
C ILE A 115 -22.13 4.03 -21.30
N ALA A 116 -23.05 3.42 -20.54
CA ALA A 116 -24.42 3.20 -20.99
C ALA A 116 -25.17 4.53 -21.20
N ARG A 117 -25.10 5.47 -20.25
CA ARG A 117 -25.77 6.77 -20.33
C ARG A 117 -25.28 7.60 -21.51
N ASN A 118 -23.98 7.60 -21.77
CA ASN A 118 -23.37 8.39 -22.83
C ASN A 118 -23.23 7.64 -24.16
N LYS A 119 -23.65 6.37 -24.22
CA LYS A 119 -23.54 5.50 -25.39
C LYS A 119 -22.12 5.45 -25.96
N ILE A 120 -21.14 5.30 -25.07
CA ILE A 120 -19.73 5.34 -25.43
C ILE A 120 -19.37 4.09 -26.25
N PRO A 121 -18.87 4.23 -27.49
CA PRO A 121 -18.60 3.10 -28.38
C PRO A 121 -17.25 2.44 -28.05
N CYS A 122 -17.13 1.91 -26.83
CA CYS A 122 -15.91 1.28 -26.31
C CYS A 122 -16.06 -0.23 -26.09
N ASP A 123 -17.06 -0.86 -26.71
CA ASP A 123 -17.29 -2.31 -26.66
C ASP A 123 -17.36 -2.86 -25.23
N TRP A 124 -18.05 -2.14 -24.35
CA TRP A 124 -18.27 -2.58 -22.97
C TRP A 124 -19.26 -3.74 -22.94
N HIS A 125 -18.83 -4.88 -22.40
CA HIS A 125 -19.69 -6.03 -22.14
C HIS A 125 -19.46 -6.57 -20.73
N THR A 126 -20.50 -6.55 -19.90
CA THR A 126 -20.53 -7.28 -18.62
C THR A 126 -20.66 -8.76 -18.92
N VAL A 127 -19.62 -9.52 -18.60
CA VAL A 127 -19.53 -10.95 -18.93
C VAL A 127 -19.25 -11.82 -17.71
N GLY A 128 -18.95 -11.24 -16.55
CA GLY A 128 -18.52 -12.01 -15.38
C GLY A 128 -17.08 -12.54 -15.51
N GLY A 129 -16.47 -12.81 -14.35
CA GLY A 129 -15.06 -13.12 -14.20
C GLY A 129 -14.86 -14.49 -13.58
N VAL A 130 -13.89 -15.25 -14.09
CA VAL A 130 -13.54 -16.58 -13.60
C VAL A 130 -12.09 -16.59 -13.14
N HIS A 131 -11.88 -16.91 -11.87
CA HIS A 131 -10.56 -17.01 -11.25
C HIS A 131 -10.22 -18.48 -11.06
N GLY A 132 -9.34 -19.03 -11.90
CA GLY A 132 -8.90 -20.41 -11.79
C GLY A 132 -7.89 -20.60 -10.65
N ILE A 133 -8.15 -21.54 -9.75
CA ILE A 133 -7.26 -21.89 -8.62
C ILE A 133 -6.61 -23.25 -8.90
N PHE A 134 -5.29 -23.30 -8.92
CA PHE A 134 -4.54 -24.51 -9.27
C PHE A 134 -3.77 -25.13 -8.10
N ASP A 135 -3.63 -24.41 -6.99
CA ASP A 135 -2.85 -24.82 -5.82
C ASP A 135 -3.78 -25.01 -4.61
N ASP A 136 -3.63 -26.13 -3.89
CA ASP A 136 -4.52 -26.48 -2.76
C ASP A 136 -4.37 -25.52 -1.57
N ASP A 137 -3.16 -25.00 -1.33
CA ASP A 137 -2.92 -23.99 -0.28
C ASP A 137 -3.65 -22.67 -0.60
N VAL A 138 -3.69 -22.30 -1.89
CA VAL A 138 -4.44 -21.11 -2.35
C VAL A 138 -5.94 -21.36 -2.21
N LEU A 139 -6.41 -22.56 -2.49
CA LEU A 139 -7.82 -22.93 -2.28
C LEU A 139 -8.22 -22.80 -0.81
N ALA A 140 -7.43 -23.34 0.11
CA ALA A 140 -7.70 -23.25 1.55
C ALA A 140 -7.82 -21.78 2.01
N ALA A 141 -6.91 -20.91 1.56
CA ALA A 141 -6.97 -19.49 1.86
C ALA A 141 -8.22 -18.81 1.27
N VAL A 142 -8.57 -19.14 0.01
CA VAL A 142 -9.77 -18.59 -0.64
C VAL A 142 -11.06 -19.05 0.04
N GLU A 143 -11.12 -20.29 0.51
CA GLU A 143 -12.26 -20.81 1.28
C GLU A 143 -12.49 -19.99 2.56
N GLU A 144 -11.43 -19.77 3.33
CA GLU A 144 -11.49 -18.95 4.55
C GLU A 144 -11.96 -17.52 4.25
N ILE A 145 -11.40 -16.90 3.20
CA ILE A 145 -11.76 -15.53 2.82
C ILE A 145 -13.23 -15.44 2.40
N ILE A 146 -13.70 -16.37 1.55
CA ILE A 146 -15.10 -16.36 1.07
C ILE A 146 -16.06 -16.61 2.23
N GLU A 147 -15.72 -17.48 3.18
CA GLU A 147 -16.54 -17.69 4.36
C GLU A 147 -16.59 -16.44 5.24
N ARG A 148 -15.45 -15.77 5.44
CA ARG A 148 -15.39 -14.48 6.15
C ARG A 148 -16.23 -13.40 5.46
N LEU A 149 -16.26 -13.35 4.13
CA LEU A 149 -17.13 -12.42 3.40
C LEU A 149 -18.61 -12.70 3.71
N LYS A 150 -19.04 -13.97 3.74
CA LYS A 150 -20.44 -14.32 4.08
C LYS A 150 -20.80 -13.92 5.51
N THR A 151 -19.90 -14.13 6.47
CA THR A 151 -20.19 -13.87 7.89
C THR A 151 -20.09 -12.39 8.26
N SER A 152 -19.13 -11.67 7.69
CA SER A 152 -18.76 -10.31 8.14
C SER A 152 -19.10 -9.21 7.14
N HIS A 153 -19.28 -9.53 5.86
CA HIS A 153 -19.54 -8.57 4.77
C HIS A 153 -20.59 -9.11 3.78
N PRO A 154 -21.84 -9.32 4.22
CA PRO A 154 -22.88 -9.97 3.42
C PRO A 154 -23.19 -9.25 2.11
N ASP A 155 -22.90 -7.95 2.01
CA ASP A 155 -23.03 -7.15 0.78
C ASP A 155 -22.03 -7.54 -0.33
N LEU A 156 -20.94 -8.23 0.02
CA LEU A 156 -19.92 -8.72 -0.90
C LEU A 156 -20.02 -10.23 -1.16
N ALA A 157 -20.82 -10.95 -0.37
CA ALA A 157 -20.84 -12.42 -0.35
C ALA A 157 -21.32 -13.06 -1.66
N ASP A 158 -22.27 -12.42 -2.36
CA ASP A 158 -22.78 -12.88 -3.66
C ASP A 158 -21.95 -12.36 -4.85
N LYS A 159 -20.90 -11.58 -4.57
CA LYS A 159 -20.01 -10.97 -5.58
C LYS A 159 -18.75 -11.82 -5.84
N ALA A 160 -18.54 -12.88 -5.07
CA ALA A 160 -17.47 -13.86 -5.24
C ALA A 160 -17.96 -15.27 -4.85
N ILE A 161 -18.20 -16.13 -5.86
CA ILE A 161 -18.85 -17.43 -5.69
C ILE A 161 -17.83 -18.55 -5.91
N LEU A 162 -17.54 -19.33 -4.87
CA LEU A 162 -16.63 -20.48 -4.97
C LEU A 162 -17.30 -21.66 -5.68
N VAL A 163 -16.61 -22.23 -6.68
CA VAL A 163 -17.04 -23.37 -7.49
C VAL A 163 -15.99 -24.48 -7.37
N LYS A 164 -16.36 -25.60 -6.75
CA LYS A 164 -15.45 -26.75 -6.52
C LYS A 164 -15.83 -27.98 -7.33
N ASP A 165 -17.12 -28.16 -7.61
CA ASP A 165 -17.60 -29.33 -8.32
C ASP A 165 -17.08 -29.38 -9.76
N GLU A 166 -16.83 -30.60 -10.24
CA GLU A 166 -16.22 -30.82 -11.56
C GLU A 166 -17.09 -30.26 -12.69
N ARG A 167 -18.42 -30.38 -12.57
CA ARG A 167 -19.37 -29.88 -13.56
C ARG A 167 -19.28 -28.35 -13.68
N GLY A 168 -19.26 -27.63 -12.56
CA GLY A 168 -19.10 -26.18 -12.50
C GLY A 168 -17.76 -25.73 -13.09
N ARG A 169 -16.64 -26.36 -12.69
CA ARG A 169 -15.32 -26.04 -13.26
C ARG A 169 -15.24 -26.27 -14.77
N ARG A 170 -15.86 -27.34 -15.27
CA ARG A 170 -15.97 -27.62 -16.72
C ARG A 170 -16.79 -26.55 -17.44
N ALA A 171 -17.92 -26.11 -16.85
CA ALA A 171 -18.74 -25.04 -17.40
C ALA A 171 -17.95 -23.72 -17.48
N LEU A 172 -17.13 -23.41 -16.47
CA LEU A 172 -16.26 -22.22 -16.44
C LEU A 172 -14.96 -22.36 -17.25
N ARG A 173 -14.82 -23.45 -18.04
CA ARG A 173 -13.66 -23.74 -18.92
C ARG A 173 -12.33 -23.99 -18.21
N VAL A 174 -12.35 -24.25 -16.90
CA VAL A 174 -11.15 -24.51 -16.07
C VAL A 174 -11.17 -25.91 -15.43
N PRO A 175 -11.34 -26.99 -16.20
CA PRO A 175 -11.46 -28.34 -15.62
C PRO A 175 -10.19 -28.85 -14.92
N GLN A 176 -9.04 -28.23 -15.20
CA GLN A 176 -7.74 -28.59 -14.59
C GLN A 176 -7.47 -27.85 -13.27
N ALA A 177 -8.24 -26.80 -12.95
CA ALA A 177 -8.14 -26.07 -11.69
C ALA A 177 -8.71 -26.93 -10.55
N CYS A 178 -8.19 -26.88 -9.33
CA CYS A 178 -8.80 -27.57 -8.18
C CYS A 178 -10.14 -26.91 -7.78
N ALA A 179 -10.24 -25.60 -7.95
CA ALA A 179 -11.47 -24.80 -7.78
C ALA A 179 -11.47 -23.57 -8.69
N ALA A 180 -12.59 -22.84 -8.71
CA ALA A 180 -12.66 -21.53 -9.34
C ALA A 180 -13.50 -20.57 -8.50
N VAL A 181 -13.22 -19.27 -8.58
CA VAL A 181 -14.14 -18.23 -8.07
C VAL A 181 -14.79 -17.54 -9.25
N TYR A 182 -16.12 -17.53 -9.27
CA TYR A 182 -16.91 -16.77 -10.23
C TYR A 182 -17.32 -15.43 -9.63
N GLN A 183 -17.02 -14.33 -10.33
CA GLN A 183 -17.43 -12.97 -9.96
C GLN A 183 -18.41 -12.43 -10.99
N PRO A 184 -19.68 -12.15 -10.63
CA PRO A 184 -20.67 -11.66 -11.60
C PRO A 184 -20.36 -10.25 -12.14
N HIS A 185 -19.54 -9.47 -11.41
CA HIS A 185 -19.16 -8.11 -11.79
C HIS A 185 -17.78 -8.16 -12.43
N ALA A 186 -17.75 -8.40 -13.74
CA ALA A 186 -16.56 -8.21 -14.55
C ALA A 186 -16.99 -7.87 -15.98
N ALA A 187 -16.17 -7.08 -16.65
CA ALA A 187 -16.42 -6.64 -18.01
C ALA A 187 -15.15 -6.65 -18.85
N LYS A 188 -15.37 -6.68 -20.15
CA LYS A 188 -14.34 -6.42 -21.17
C LYS A 188 -14.70 -5.14 -21.91
N LEU A 189 -13.70 -4.37 -22.31
CA LEU A 189 -13.86 -3.14 -23.07
C LEU A 189 -12.64 -2.83 -23.94
N TRP A 190 -12.81 -1.90 -24.87
CA TRP A 190 -11.74 -1.23 -25.59
C TRP A 190 -11.31 0.03 -24.82
N PRO A 191 -10.19 -0.01 -24.07
CA PRO A 191 -9.80 1.05 -23.13
C PRO A 191 -9.48 2.39 -23.83
N TYR A 192 -8.79 2.33 -24.98
CA TYR A 192 -8.48 3.50 -25.79
C TYR A 192 -9.74 4.26 -26.23
N LYS A 193 -10.76 3.56 -26.74
CA LYS A 193 -12.01 4.20 -27.21
C LYS A 193 -12.78 4.88 -26.07
N LEU A 194 -12.76 4.32 -24.85
CA LEU A 194 -13.35 4.98 -23.68
C LEU A 194 -12.66 6.31 -23.39
N VAL A 195 -11.34 6.32 -23.30
CA VAL A 195 -10.58 7.54 -22.98
C VAL A 195 -10.61 8.54 -24.12
N ALA A 196 -10.51 8.08 -25.36
CA ALA A 196 -10.62 8.93 -26.54
C ALA A 196 -11.97 9.67 -26.57
N TRP A 197 -13.07 8.96 -26.28
CA TRP A 197 -14.39 9.57 -26.20
C TRP A 197 -14.49 10.63 -25.09
N VAL A 198 -13.87 10.39 -23.93
CA VAL A 198 -13.84 11.38 -22.83
C VAL A 198 -13.09 12.64 -23.28
N LEU A 199 -11.90 12.50 -23.88
CA LEU A 199 -11.08 13.62 -24.34
C LEU A 199 -11.75 14.39 -25.48
N GLU A 200 -12.34 13.71 -26.45
CA GLU A 200 -13.12 14.35 -27.53
C GLU A 200 -14.34 15.09 -26.99
N SER A 201 -15.01 14.53 -25.98
CA SER A 201 -16.13 15.20 -25.32
C SER A 201 -15.68 16.46 -24.60
N LEU A 202 -14.51 16.44 -23.94
CA LEU A 202 -13.94 17.65 -23.33
C LEU A 202 -13.64 18.74 -24.35
N LEU A 203 -13.01 18.39 -25.48
CA LEU A 203 -12.73 19.34 -26.56
C LEU A 203 -14.00 19.95 -27.16
N ARG A 204 -15.09 19.17 -27.24
CA ARG A 204 -16.37 19.61 -27.79
C ARG A 204 -17.19 20.44 -26.80
N GLU A 205 -17.22 20.05 -25.53
CA GLU A 205 -18.08 20.64 -24.50
C GLU A 205 -17.43 21.84 -23.81
N PHE A 206 -16.09 21.90 -23.79
CA PHE A 206 -15.32 22.97 -23.15
C PHE A 206 -14.30 23.61 -24.10
N PRO A 207 -14.69 24.08 -25.30
CA PRO A 207 -13.75 24.57 -26.31
C PRO A 207 -12.95 25.81 -25.86
N ASP A 208 -13.49 26.59 -24.91
CA ASP A 208 -12.87 27.82 -24.41
C ASP A 208 -11.97 27.60 -23.18
N THR A 209 -12.17 26.50 -22.44
CA THR A 209 -11.52 26.27 -21.13
C THR A 209 -10.74 24.97 -21.05
N PHE A 210 -10.85 24.07 -22.03
CA PHE A 210 -10.05 22.85 -22.11
C PHE A 210 -9.08 22.91 -23.30
N ASN A 211 -7.79 22.80 -23.01
CA ASN A 211 -6.72 22.77 -24.00
C ASN A 211 -5.94 21.46 -23.88
N MET A 212 -5.74 20.76 -24.98
CA MET A 212 -4.98 19.51 -25.03
C MET A 212 -3.81 19.63 -26.02
N GLN A 213 -2.65 19.14 -25.60
CA GLN A 213 -1.42 19.17 -26.38
C GLN A 213 -0.74 17.80 -26.35
N THR A 214 -0.89 17.03 -27.42
CA THR A 214 -0.11 15.82 -27.67
C THR A 214 1.33 16.17 -28.09
N ASN A 215 2.22 15.18 -28.07
CA ASN A 215 3.62 15.29 -28.47
C ASN A 215 4.33 16.47 -27.76
N THR A 216 3.98 16.69 -26.50
CA THR A 216 4.45 17.81 -25.67
C THR A 216 4.88 17.27 -24.30
N PRO A 217 6.02 16.55 -24.23
CA PRO A 217 6.53 16.04 -22.98
C PRO A 217 6.85 17.18 -22.02
N VAL A 218 6.37 17.04 -20.79
CA VAL A 218 6.86 17.84 -19.66
C VAL A 218 8.24 17.31 -19.30
N GLU A 219 9.24 18.19 -19.32
CA GLU A 219 10.63 17.81 -19.04
C GLU A 219 11.03 18.19 -17.61
N TYR A 220 10.41 19.24 -17.05
CA TYR A 220 10.77 19.76 -15.73
C TYR A 220 9.63 20.57 -15.12
N LEU A 221 9.54 20.54 -13.79
CA LEU A 221 8.60 21.32 -12.99
C LEU A 221 9.38 22.28 -12.10
N GLN A 222 8.98 23.54 -12.10
CA GLN A 222 9.53 24.56 -11.24
C GLN A 222 8.40 25.18 -10.42
N HIS A 223 8.64 25.43 -9.13
CA HIS A 223 7.73 26.22 -8.32
C HIS A 223 8.34 27.62 -8.12
N SER A 224 7.59 28.68 -8.42
CA SER A 224 8.00 30.07 -8.23
C SER A 224 6.83 30.85 -7.65
N ASP A 225 7.07 31.54 -6.54
CA ASP A 225 6.06 32.31 -5.81
C ASP A 225 4.82 31.46 -5.43
N ASP A 226 3.67 31.73 -6.04
CA ASP A 226 2.38 31.07 -5.84
C ASP A 226 1.94 30.21 -7.04
N ARG A 227 2.87 29.89 -7.96
CA ARG A 227 2.58 29.16 -9.19
C ARG A 227 3.63 28.11 -9.52
N TRP A 228 3.16 27.08 -10.19
CA TRP A 228 3.99 26.13 -10.92
C TRP A 228 4.29 26.65 -12.32
N ILE A 229 5.53 26.47 -12.76
CA ILE A 229 5.99 26.67 -14.12
C ILE A 229 6.34 25.29 -14.68
N VAL A 230 5.59 24.87 -15.70
CA VAL A 230 5.77 23.59 -16.37
C VAL A 230 6.62 23.83 -17.63
N HIS A 231 7.77 23.14 -17.71
CA HIS A 231 8.73 23.31 -18.80
C HIS A 231 8.59 22.20 -19.83
N THR A 232 8.51 22.60 -21.10
CA THR A 232 8.50 21.69 -22.27
C THR A 232 9.40 22.26 -23.36
N ARG A 233 9.74 21.45 -24.37
CA ARG A 233 10.45 21.94 -25.58
C ARG A 233 9.64 22.95 -26.40
N ARG A 234 8.32 22.98 -26.23
CA ARG A 234 7.40 23.87 -26.96
C ARG A 234 7.14 25.19 -26.22
N GLY A 235 7.72 25.38 -25.04
CA GLY A 235 7.54 26.56 -24.21
C GLY A 235 7.20 26.21 -22.77
N GLN A 236 6.95 27.26 -21.99
CA GLN A 236 6.62 27.19 -20.58
C GLN A 236 5.17 27.62 -20.36
N VAL A 237 4.50 27.02 -19.38
CA VAL A 237 3.15 27.39 -18.96
C VAL A 237 3.11 27.54 -17.45
N ALA A 238 2.53 28.65 -16.97
CA ALA A 238 2.32 28.86 -15.55
C ALA A 238 0.91 28.44 -15.11
N ALA A 239 0.79 27.72 -13.99
CA ALA A 239 -0.49 27.33 -13.41
C ALA A 239 -0.47 27.38 -11.89
N LYS A 240 -1.65 27.47 -11.28
CA LYS A 240 -1.77 27.42 -9.82
C LYS A 240 -1.56 25.99 -9.31
N ASP A 241 -2.15 25.03 -10.01
CA ASP A 241 -2.08 23.62 -9.65
C ASP A 241 -1.52 22.78 -10.82
N VAL A 242 -0.77 21.74 -10.47
CA VAL A 242 -0.28 20.73 -11.43
C VAL A 242 -0.70 19.36 -10.93
N LEU A 243 -1.49 18.67 -11.74
CA LEU A 243 -1.91 17.31 -11.52
C LEU A 243 -0.97 16.37 -12.31
N LEU A 244 -0.23 15.52 -11.60
CA LEU A 244 0.58 14.48 -12.23
C LEU A 244 -0.28 13.23 -12.42
N ALA A 245 -0.50 12.82 -13.67
CA ALA A 245 -1.19 11.57 -14.04
C ALA A 245 -0.29 10.72 -14.97
N SER A 246 1.02 10.75 -14.70
CA SER A 246 2.09 10.19 -15.53
C SER A 246 2.43 8.71 -15.24
N ASN A 247 1.72 8.06 -14.32
CA ASN A 247 1.92 6.64 -13.98
C ASN A 247 3.40 6.34 -13.64
N ALA A 248 3.99 5.28 -14.21
CA ALA A 248 5.39 4.87 -14.01
C ALA A 248 6.42 5.95 -14.31
N TYR A 249 6.08 6.94 -15.15
CA TYR A 249 6.98 8.01 -15.57
C TYR A 249 7.05 9.17 -14.57
N THR A 250 6.31 9.09 -13.46
CA THR A 250 6.26 10.15 -12.44
C THR A 250 7.64 10.45 -11.85
N SER A 251 8.51 9.45 -11.67
CA SER A 251 9.87 9.68 -11.16
C SER A 251 10.78 10.47 -12.12
N CYS A 252 10.41 10.61 -13.40
CA CYS A 252 11.08 11.53 -14.32
C CYS A 252 10.88 12.99 -13.92
N LEU A 253 9.69 13.33 -13.40
CA LEU A 253 9.32 14.69 -12.96
C LEU A 253 9.61 14.92 -11.49
N LEU A 254 9.49 13.87 -10.66
CA LEU A 254 9.76 13.88 -9.23
C LEU A 254 10.82 12.81 -8.90
N PRO A 255 12.13 13.10 -9.06
CA PRO A 255 13.20 12.12 -8.85
C PRO A 255 13.17 11.43 -7.49
N LYS A 256 12.71 12.13 -6.44
CA LYS A 256 12.54 11.56 -5.10
C LYS A 256 11.47 10.47 -4.98
N MET A 257 10.63 10.28 -6.01
CA MET A 257 9.72 9.13 -6.11
C MET A 257 10.39 7.88 -6.71
N THR A 258 11.68 7.95 -7.07
CA THR A 258 12.46 6.79 -7.51
C THR A 258 12.49 5.72 -6.43
N GLY A 259 12.15 4.49 -6.82
CA GLY A 259 12.05 3.36 -5.89
C GLY A 259 10.79 3.37 -5.02
N ILE A 260 10.00 4.44 -4.98
CA ILE A 260 8.63 4.43 -4.44
C ILE A 260 7.68 3.94 -5.52
N ILE A 261 7.76 4.56 -6.71
CA ILE A 261 7.09 4.11 -7.92
C ILE A 261 8.14 3.42 -8.79
N THR A 262 8.01 2.10 -8.92
CA THR A 262 8.88 1.26 -9.74
C THR A 262 8.21 1.04 -11.11
N PRO A 263 8.86 1.42 -12.22
CA PRO A 263 8.34 1.09 -13.54
C PRO A 263 8.43 -0.42 -13.78
N VAL A 264 7.34 -1.02 -14.26
CA VAL A 264 7.28 -2.46 -14.56
C VAL A 264 6.71 -2.64 -15.95
N ARG A 265 7.45 -3.31 -16.84
CA ARG A 265 6.99 -3.60 -18.19
C ARG A 265 6.08 -4.82 -18.19
N ALA A 266 4.82 -4.62 -18.56
CA ALA A 266 3.90 -5.69 -18.92
C ALA A 266 3.99 -5.99 -20.42
N GLN A 267 3.71 -7.23 -20.80
CA GLN A 267 3.56 -7.66 -22.18
C GLN A 267 2.23 -8.37 -22.39
N ILE A 268 1.60 -8.08 -23.51
CA ILE A 268 0.31 -8.62 -23.91
C ILE A 268 0.44 -9.15 -25.33
N VAL A 269 -0.27 -10.25 -25.62
CA VAL A 269 -0.40 -10.82 -26.96
C VAL A 269 -1.86 -10.86 -27.38
N GLY A 270 -2.11 -10.57 -28.65
CA GLY A 270 -3.38 -10.82 -29.33
C GLY A 270 -3.28 -12.13 -30.11
N LEU A 271 -3.87 -13.20 -29.59
CA LEU A 271 -3.77 -14.54 -30.16
C LEU A 271 -4.98 -14.84 -31.05
N THR A 272 -4.71 -15.54 -32.15
CA THR A 272 -5.76 -16.10 -33.00
C THR A 272 -6.41 -17.29 -32.28
N PRO A 273 -7.73 -17.31 -32.12
CA PRO A 273 -8.40 -18.45 -31.54
C PRO A 273 -8.20 -19.72 -32.39
N PRO A 274 -8.12 -20.91 -31.77
CA PRO A 274 -7.98 -22.16 -32.52
C PRO A 274 -9.25 -22.47 -33.31
N THR A 275 -9.12 -23.05 -34.51
CA THR A 275 -10.28 -23.42 -35.34
C THR A 275 -11.25 -24.36 -34.61
N GLY A 276 -12.53 -23.99 -34.60
CA GLY A 276 -13.59 -24.72 -33.90
C GLY A 276 -13.61 -24.45 -32.39
N ASP A 277 -13.06 -23.32 -31.95
CA ASP A 277 -13.24 -22.79 -30.61
C ASP A 277 -14.70 -22.39 -30.36
N VAL A 278 -15.04 -22.31 -29.08
CA VAL A 278 -16.31 -21.73 -28.62
C VAL A 278 -15.98 -20.40 -27.95
N PRO A 279 -16.64 -19.29 -28.33
CA PRO A 279 -16.39 -18.00 -27.70
C PRO A 279 -16.47 -18.06 -26.17
N LEU A 280 -15.53 -17.39 -25.50
CA LEU A 280 -15.48 -17.31 -24.05
C LEU A 280 -16.64 -16.46 -23.53
N GLU A 281 -17.44 -17.08 -22.66
CA GLU A 281 -18.58 -16.43 -21.99
C GLU A 281 -18.15 -15.46 -20.88
N HIS A 282 -16.96 -15.63 -20.34
CA HIS A 282 -16.43 -14.90 -19.20
C HIS A 282 -15.01 -14.39 -19.49
N THR A 283 -14.56 -13.40 -18.73
CA THR A 283 -13.13 -13.09 -18.64
C THR A 283 -12.45 -14.03 -17.65
N HIS A 284 -11.16 -14.32 -17.85
CA HIS A 284 -10.43 -15.27 -17.00
C HIS A 284 -9.20 -14.65 -16.36
N VAL A 285 -8.97 -15.00 -15.09
CA VAL A 285 -7.74 -14.72 -14.36
C VAL A 285 -7.26 -16.02 -13.74
N TRP A 286 -5.94 -16.24 -13.69
CA TRP A 286 -5.39 -17.35 -12.92
C TRP A 286 -3.94 -17.08 -12.54
N ALA A 287 -3.49 -17.75 -11.48
CA ALA A 287 -2.09 -17.83 -11.14
C ALA A 287 -1.57 -19.25 -11.38
N ARG A 288 -0.32 -19.34 -11.85
CA ARG A 288 0.48 -20.58 -11.80
C ARG A 288 1.87 -20.25 -11.31
N GLY A 289 2.21 -20.74 -10.12
CA GLY A 289 3.42 -20.31 -9.42
C GLY A 289 3.40 -18.79 -9.20
N ARG A 290 4.44 -18.09 -9.65
CA ARG A 290 4.53 -16.62 -9.52
C ARG A 290 3.83 -15.84 -10.63
N ASN A 291 3.41 -16.50 -11.71
CA ASN A 291 2.81 -15.81 -12.85
C ASN A 291 1.30 -15.67 -12.67
N GLU A 292 0.85 -14.42 -12.70
CA GLU A 292 -0.56 -14.04 -12.79
C GLU A 292 -0.88 -13.71 -14.24
N ASN A 293 -1.97 -14.28 -14.73
CA ASN A 293 -2.40 -14.19 -16.10
C ASN A 293 -3.86 -13.74 -16.16
N TYR A 294 -4.19 -12.99 -17.20
CA TYR A 294 -5.55 -12.53 -17.46
C TYR A 294 -5.85 -12.61 -18.95
N LEU A 295 -7.11 -12.91 -19.27
CA LEU A 295 -7.58 -13.15 -20.62
C LEU A 295 -8.97 -12.57 -20.83
N ILE A 296 -9.14 -11.87 -21.95
CA ILE A 296 -10.46 -11.58 -22.52
C ILE A 296 -10.52 -12.06 -23.97
N GLN A 297 -11.73 -12.28 -24.49
CA GLN A 297 -11.96 -12.47 -25.92
C GLN A 297 -12.79 -11.32 -26.49
N ARG A 298 -12.34 -10.78 -27.62
CA ARG A 298 -13.01 -9.68 -28.34
C ARG A 298 -14.18 -10.22 -29.16
N ASP A 299 -15.35 -9.58 -29.05
CA ASP A 299 -16.56 -10.04 -29.77
C ASP A 299 -16.51 -9.75 -31.28
N GLY A 300 -15.80 -8.70 -31.70
CA GLY A 300 -15.73 -8.30 -33.10
C GLY A 300 -14.89 -9.24 -33.96
N ASP A 301 -13.58 -9.30 -33.70
CA ASP A 301 -12.62 -10.08 -34.48
C ASP A 301 -12.27 -11.44 -33.83
N GLY A 302 -12.87 -11.77 -32.69
CA GLY A 302 -12.64 -13.01 -31.97
C GLY A 302 -11.29 -13.08 -31.23
N ILE A 303 -10.42 -12.07 -31.34
CA ILE A 303 -9.03 -12.16 -30.84
C ILE A 303 -9.00 -12.34 -29.32
N LEU A 304 -8.12 -13.25 -28.88
CA LEU A 304 -7.82 -13.51 -27.47
C LEU A 304 -6.74 -12.53 -27.01
N ILE A 305 -7.06 -11.65 -26.07
CA ILE A 305 -6.12 -10.68 -25.49
C ILE A 305 -5.61 -11.25 -24.18
N LEU A 306 -4.37 -11.73 -24.18
CA LEU A 306 -3.73 -12.42 -23.06
C LEU A 306 -2.54 -11.62 -22.55
N GLY A 307 -2.51 -11.31 -21.26
CA GLY A 307 -1.35 -10.72 -20.58
C GLY A 307 -0.96 -11.49 -19.34
N GLY A 308 0.26 -11.27 -18.87
CA GLY A 308 0.84 -11.98 -17.73
C GLY A 308 2.26 -12.44 -17.98
N GLU A 309 2.63 -13.61 -17.44
CA GLU A 309 3.91 -14.31 -17.65
C GLU A 309 5.21 -13.50 -17.41
N ARG A 310 5.16 -12.35 -16.74
CA ARG A 310 6.32 -11.47 -16.55
C ARG A 310 7.51 -12.14 -15.85
N TYR A 311 7.26 -13.11 -14.96
CA TYR A 311 8.34 -13.83 -14.27
C TYR A 311 9.08 -14.83 -15.18
N ALA A 312 8.69 -14.95 -16.45
CA ALA A 312 9.51 -15.60 -17.47
C ALA A 312 10.79 -14.81 -17.78
N ALA A 313 10.78 -13.50 -17.59
CA ALA A 313 11.96 -12.65 -17.71
C ALA A 313 12.76 -12.62 -16.40
N SER A 314 14.09 -12.56 -16.51
CA SER A 314 14.96 -12.27 -15.38
C SER A 314 14.61 -10.90 -14.78
N GLY A 315 14.46 -10.82 -13.45
CA GLY A 315 14.04 -9.60 -12.77
C GLY A 315 12.55 -9.24 -12.95
N ALA A 316 11.74 -10.12 -13.55
CA ALA A 316 10.29 -9.97 -13.69
C ALA A 316 9.82 -8.65 -14.32
N GLU A 317 10.66 -8.09 -15.20
CA GLU A 317 10.47 -6.80 -15.90
C GLU A 317 10.38 -5.56 -14.98
N GLU A 318 10.85 -5.68 -13.74
CA GLU A 318 10.89 -4.58 -12.76
C GLU A 318 12.06 -3.62 -13.04
N GLY A 319 11.81 -2.33 -12.93
CA GLY A 319 12.75 -1.26 -13.30
C GLY A 319 12.80 -0.93 -14.79
N ILE A 320 12.00 -1.61 -15.62
CA ILE A 320 11.96 -1.40 -17.07
C ILE A 320 10.85 -0.40 -17.41
N TRP A 321 11.24 0.76 -17.91
CA TRP A 321 10.33 1.82 -18.37
C TRP A 321 10.30 2.00 -19.89
N ASP A 322 11.10 1.23 -20.63
CA ASP A 322 11.14 1.24 -22.10
C ASP A 322 10.09 0.26 -22.67
N ASP A 323 9.06 0.79 -23.33
CA ASP A 323 8.01 0.01 -24.03
C ASP A 323 8.22 -0.08 -25.56
N GLY A 324 9.43 0.20 -26.05
CA GLY A 324 9.80 0.14 -27.46
C GLY A 324 10.21 -1.25 -27.95
N SER A 325 10.30 -2.22 -27.05
CA SER A 325 10.61 -3.61 -27.38
C SER A 325 9.71 -4.59 -26.62
N VAL A 326 9.69 -5.83 -27.13
CA VAL A 326 9.06 -7.00 -26.51
C VAL A 326 10.15 -7.91 -25.93
N ASN A 327 9.84 -8.63 -24.86
CA ASN A 327 10.68 -9.69 -24.33
C ASN A 327 10.31 -11.03 -24.96
N ALA A 328 11.29 -11.71 -25.58
CA ALA A 328 11.08 -12.96 -26.28
C ALA A 328 10.67 -14.13 -25.37
N ASP A 329 11.17 -14.17 -24.12
CA ASP A 329 10.84 -15.24 -23.16
C ASP A 329 9.41 -15.11 -22.64
N VAL A 330 9.00 -13.89 -22.31
CA VAL A 330 7.62 -13.57 -21.91
C VAL A 330 6.66 -13.87 -23.06
N GLY A 331 6.98 -13.41 -24.28
CA GLY A 331 6.17 -13.65 -25.46
C GLY A 331 6.01 -15.12 -25.82
N ARG A 332 7.10 -15.89 -25.71
CA ARG A 332 7.07 -17.35 -25.87
C ARG A 332 6.13 -17.97 -24.85
N LYS A 333 6.21 -17.60 -23.57
CA LYS A 333 5.34 -18.16 -22.53
C LYS A 333 3.86 -17.85 -22.76
N LEU A 334 3.52 -16.60 -23.08
CA LEU A 334 2.14 -16.20 -23.39
C LEU A 334 1.55 -17.03 -24.54
N ARG A 335 2.32 -17.36 -25.57
CA ARG A 335 1.84 -18.19 -26.70
C ARG A 335 1.65 -19.67 -26.40
N HIS A 336 2.26 -20.22 -25.34
CA HIS A 336 2.34 -21.67 -25.09
C HIS A 336 1.60 -22.15 -23.84
N GLU A 337 1.34 -21.28 -22.86
CA GLU A 337 0.82 -21.73 -21.56
C GLU A 337 -0.72 -21.75 -21.49
N LEU A 338 -1.41 -21.04 -22.40
CA LEU A 338 -2.87 -20.85 -22.32
C LEU A 338 -3.65 -22.18 -22.27
N GLY A 339 -3.37 -23.12 -23.18
CA GLY A 339 -4.09 -24.40 -23.27
C GLY A 339 -3.87 -25.34 -22.07
N LYS A 340 -2.89 -25.05 -21.21
CA LYS A 340 -2.64 -25.80 -19.97
C LYS A 340 -3.51 -25.32 -18.81
N SER A 341 -3.97 -24.07 -18.85
CA SER A 341 -4.77 -23.46 -17.79
C SER A 341 -6.26 -23.37 -18.16
N LEU A 342 -6.57 -23.13 -19.44
CA LEU A 342 -7.93 -22.92 -19.92
C LEU A 342 -8.24 -23.84 -21.11
N LYS A 343 -9.49 -24.30 -21.21
CA LYS A 343 -9.99 -25.01 -22.39
C LYS A 343 -10.73 -24.06 -23.33
N LEU A 344 -10.16 -23.82 -24.51
CA LEU A 344 -10.72 -22.96 -25.56
C LEU A 344 -11.66 -23.74 -26.49
N ARG A 345 -11.42 -25.05 -26.64
CA ARG A 345 -12.19 -25.91 -27.55
C ARG A 345 -13.30 -26.66 -26.80
N GLY A 346 -14.29 -27.13 -27.56
CA GLY A 346 -15.36 -27.96 -27.02
C GLY A 346 -14.87 -29.30 -26.43
N PRO A 347 -15.68 -29.98 -25.60
CA PRO A 347 -15.34 -31.28 -25.06
C PRO A 347 -14.88 -32.26 -26.15
N GLY A 348 -13.84 -33.06 -25.85
CA GLY A 348 -13.30 -34.08 -26.76
C GLY A 348 -12.24 -33.59 -27.77
N HIS A 349 -11.91 -32.30 -27.78
CA HIS A 349 -10.85 -31.75 -28.65
C HIS A 349 -9.58 -31.45 -27.84
N GLU A 350 -8.42 -31.83 -28.39
CA GLU A 350 -7.13 -31.44 -27.82
C GLU A 350 -6.80 -29.96 -28.09
N GLU A 351 -6.18 -29.32 -27.11
CA GLU A 351 -5.70 -27.94 -27.23
C GLU A 351 -4.41 -27.90 -28.03
N ARG A 352 -4.19 -26.81 -28.77
CA ARG A 352 -2.90 -26.60 -29.43
C ARG A 352 -1.85 -26.22 -28.37
N ASN A 353 -0.63 -26.74 -28.54
CA ASN A 353 0.51 -26.42 -27.68
C ASN A 353 1.00 -24.98 -27.85
N GLN A 354 0.68 -24.34 -28.98
CA GLN A 354 1.05 -22.97 -29.29
C GLN A 354 -0.07 -22.31 -30.09
N LEU A 355 -0.36 -21.04 -29.79
CA LEU A 355 -1.25 -20.19 -30.58
C LEU A 355 -0.47 -19.11 -31.34
N ASP A 356 -1.00 -18.72 -32.48
CA ASP A 356 -0.41 -17.71 -33.36
C ASP A 356 -0.76 -16.31 -32.85
N ALA A 357 0.26 -15.50 -32.55
CA ALA A 357 0.09 -14.11 -32.16
C ALA A 357 -0.03 -13.23 -33.40
N GLN A 358 -1.14 -12.51 -33.54
CA GLN A 358 -1.30 -11.45 -34.54
C GLN A 358 -0.74 -10.13 -34.05
N TYR A 359 -0.78 -9.92 -32.73
CA TYR A 359 -0.29 -8.72 -32.07
C TYR A 359 0.54 -9.11 -30.86
N GLU A 360 1.56 -8.32 -30.58
CA GLU A 360 2.38 -8.44 -29.39
C GLU A 360 2.91 -7.05 -29.03
N TRP A 361 2.62 -6.59 -27.81
CA TRP A 361 2.99 -5.26 -27.37
C TRP A 361 3.27 -5.21 -25.88
N THR A 362 3.97 -4.15 -25.48
CA THR A 362 4.37 -3.88 -24.11
C THR A 362 3.76 -2.59 -23.60
N GLY A 363 3.54 -2.47 -22.29
CA GLY A 363 3.10 -1.25 -21.61
C GLY A 363 3.74 -1.13 -20.24
N ILE A 364 3.93 0.08 -19.74
CA ILE A 364 4.64 0.31 -18.46
C ILE A 364 3.65 0.65 -17.35
N MET A 365 3.69 -0.14 -16.28
CA MET A 365 2.91 0.03 -15.05
C MET A 365 3.77 0.69 -13.98
N GLY A 366 3.19 1.55 -13.15
CA GLY A 366 3.87 2.14 -12.00
C GLY A 366 3.51 1.38 -10.73
N TYR A 367 4.37 0.45 -10.31
CA TYR A 367 4.15 -0.32 -9.09
C TYR A 367 4.63 0.45 -7.88
N VAL A 368 3.79 0.50 -6.85
CA VAL A 368 4.16 1.08 -5.55
C VAL A 368 4.55 -0.04 -4.59
N ASN A 369 5.59 0.20 -3.78
CA ASN A 369 6.14 -0.81 -2.86
C ASN A 369 5.13 -1.34 -1.82
N ASP A 370 4.19 -0.51 -1.39
CA ASP A 370 3.15 -0.88 -0.43
C ASP A 370 1.91 -1.54 -1.09
N GLY A 371 1.90 -1.66 -2.43
CA GLY A 371 0.82 -2.26 -3.20
C GLY A 371 -0.42 -1.38 -3.38
N HIS A 372 -0.42 -0.13 -2.89
CA HIS A 372 -1.59 0.76 -2.94
C HIS A 372 -1.37 1.93 -3.91
N PRO A 373 -2.44 2.44 -4.54
CA PRO A 373 -2.34 3.63 -5.38
C PRO A 373 -2.02 4.86 -4.53
N TRP A 374 -1.07 5.67 -4.99
CA TRP A 374 -0.84 7.03 -4.49
C TRP A 374 -1.85 8.01 -5.08
N VAL A 375 -2.67 8.60 -4.22
CA VAL A 375 -3.67 9.61 -4.55
C VAL A 375 -3.64 10.68 -3.47
N GLY A 376 -3.43 11.93 -3.87
CA GLY A 376 -3.37 13.07 -2.96
C GLY A 376 -2.31 14.10 -3.35
N ARG A 377 -2.17 15.10 -2.49
CA ARG A 377 -1.15 16.14 -2.64
C ARG A 377 0.25 15.53 -2.54
N VAL A 378 1.13 15.91 -3.46
CA VAL A 378 2.55 15.55 -3.40
C VAL A 378 3.16 16.22 -2.15
N PRO A 379 3.75 15.44 -1.21
CA PRO A 379 4.41 16.03 -0.05
C PRO A 379 5.52 16.99 -0.47
N THR A 380 5.68 18.09 0.26
CA THR A 380 6.61 19.18 -0.11
C THR A 380 8.04 18.69 -0.24
N GLU A 381 8.43 17.69 0.54
CA GLU A 381 9.74 17.06 0.41
C GLU A 381 10.01 16.47 -0.97
N PHE A 382 9.00 16.08 -1.76
CA PHE A 382 9.17 15.55 -3.11
C PHE A 382 9.23 16.64 -4.20
N GLY A 383 8.70 17.84 -3.92
CA GLY A 383 8.51 18.92 -4.89
C GLY A 383 9.63 19.97 -4.96
N ASP A 384 10.49 20.08 -3.94
CA ASP A 384 11.57 21.08 -3.91
C ASP A 384 12.76 20.67 -4.80
N MET A 385 12.71 21.04 -6.07
CA MET A 385 13.88 21.20 -6.93
C MET A 385 14.24 22.69 -7.02
N GLN A 386 15.16 23.10 -6.13
CA GLN A 386 15.79 24.42 -5.95
C GLN A 386 14.94 25.54 -5.30
N SER A 387 14.87 25.52 -3.97
CA SER A 387 14.97 26.75 -3.18
C SER A 387 15.79 26.50 -1.90
N LEU A 388 16.81 27.34 -1.67
CA LEU A 388 17.59 27.41 -0.44
C LEU A 388 16.91 28.43 0.49
N ALA A 389 16.74 28.05 1.76
CA ALA A 389 16.41 28.84 2.96
C ALA A 389 14.92 28.95 3.40
N PRO A 390 14.67 29.02 4.74
CA PRO A 390 13.52 28.37 5.37
C PRO A 390 12.39 29.33 5.76
N ARG A 391 11.15 28.84 5.80
CA ARG A 391 10.08 29.34 6.70
C ARG A 391 8.89 28.40 6.82
N VAL A 392 8.83 27.74 7.99
CA VAL A 392 7.73 27.69 8.98
C VAL A 392 6.27 27.73 8.46
N GLU A 393 5.58 26.60 8.70
CA GLU A 393 4.25 26.43 9.35
C GLU A 393 3.08 25.74 8.59
N ARG A 394 2.56 24.73 9.33
CA ARG A 394 1.17 24.22 9.47
C ARG A 394 0.65 23.13 8.53
N ASN A 395 0.61 21.93 9.14
CA ASN A 395 -0.11 20.71 8.79
C ASN A 395 -1.56 20.90 8.32
N ILE A 396 -2.06 19.95 7.52
CA ILE A 396 -3.26 19.11 7.80
C ILE A 396 -3.04 17.72 7.16
N THR A 397 -3.52 16.71 7.86
CA THR A 397 -3.33 15.25 7.82
C THR A 397 -4.04 14.51 6.68
N ASP A 398 -3.52 13.34 6.25
CA ASP A 398 -4.21 12.04 6.43
C ASP A 398 -3.39 10.78 6.07
N ASN A 399 -3.80 9.67 6.67
CA ASN A 399 -3.07 8.45 7.06
C ASN A 399 -2.70 7.40 5.98
N GLN A 400 -1.60 6.68 6.24
CA GLN A 400 -1.26 5.35 5.71
C GLN A 400 -1.55 4.23 6.73
N PRO A 401 -1.85 2.98 6.30
CA PRO A 401 -1.84 1.80 7.15
C PRO A 401 -0.54 0.98 7.06
N THR A 402 -0.25 0.33 8.17
CA THR A 402 0.92 -0.49 8.54
C THR A 402 0.96 -1.87 7.87
N THR A 403 2.18 -2.38 7.71
CA THR A 403 2.56 -3.69 7.17
C THR A 403 2.39 -4.81 8.21
N GLN A 404 1.65 -5.86 7.85
CA GLN A 404 1.82 -7.21 8.40
C GLN A 404 2.09 -8.17 7.25
N SER A 405 3.11 -9.01 7.45
CA SER A 405 3.57 -10.04 6.54
C SER A 405 2.49 -11.11 6.32
N GLN A 406 1.87 -11.10 5.15
CA GLN A 406 1.20 -12.28 4.59
C GLN A 406 1.64 -12.44 3.13
N GLN A 407 1.94 -13.68 2.76
CA GLN A 407 2.32 -14.06 1.40
C GLN A 407 1.21 -13.61 0.43
N PRO A 408 1.52 -12.83 -0.63
CA PRO A 408 0.47 -12.23 -1.44
C PRO A 408 -0.06 -13.23 -2.46
N ILE A 409 -1.25 -13.74 -2.21
CA ILE A 409 -2.15 -14.32 -3.21
C ILE A 409 -2.78 -13.13 -3.96
N CYS A 410 -2.52 -13.01 -5.26
CA CYS A 410 -3.06 -12.02 -6.22
C CYS A 410 -2.64 -10.54 -6.07
N LYS A 411 -1.64 -10.11 -6.85
CA LYS A 411 -1.16 -8.73 -7.08
C LYS A 411 -1.90 -8.00 -8.22
N HIS A 412 -3.20 -8.25 -8.41
CA HIS A 412 -4.00 -7.56 -9.44
C HIS A 412 -4.34 -6.08 -9.13
N HIS A 413 -3.99 -5.56 -7.95
CA HIS A 413 -4.31 -4.20 -7.54
C HIS A 413 -3.46 -3.11 -8.21
N GLN A 414 -2.31 -3.46 -8.79
CA GLN A 414 -1.30 -2.48 -9.24
C GLN A 414 -1.48 -2.00 -10.70
N THR A 415 -2.46 -2.56 -11.44
CA THR A 415 -2.76 -2.17 -12.84
C THR A 415 -3.84 -1.09 -12.96
N SER A 416 -4.50 -0.74 -11.85
CA SER A 416 -5.51 0.32 -11.78
C SER A 416 -4.79 1.66 -11.52
N GLY A 417 -4.87 2.58 -12.48
CA GLY A 417 -4.02 3.77 -12.59
C GLY A 417 -3.84 4.61 -11.32
N VAL A 418 -2.60 5.07 -11.10
CA VAL A 418 -2.16 5.85 -9.94
C VAL A 418 -1.89 7.32 -10.30
N VAL A 419 -2.09 8.18 -9.28
CA VAL A 419 -1.94 9.64 -9.15
C VAL A 419 -3.15 10.48 -9.62
N MET A 420 -4.06 10.75 -8.67
CA MET A 420 -4.96 11.91 -8.70
C MET A 420 -4.57 12.86 -7.55
N ASP A 421 -4.47 14.15 -7.80
CA ASP A 421 -4.45 15.19 -6.77
C ASP A 421 -5.91 15.55 -6.47
N TRP A 422 -6.27 15.44 -5.20
CA TRP A 422 -7.59 15.74 -4.64
C TRP A 422 -7.40 16.81 -3.58
N SER A 423 -7.19 18.05 -4.02
CA SER A 423 -7.39 19.21 -3.17
C SER A 423 -8.62 19.96 -3.68
N THR A 424 -9.63 20.02 -2.81
CA THR A 424 -11.01 20.52 -3.00
C THR A 424 -12.01 19.62 -3.76
N PHE A 425 -12.94 19.00 -2.99
CA PHE A 425 -14.36 18.73 -3.30
C PHE A 425 -14.90 17.29 -3.58
N ARG A 426 -15.45 16.67 -2.51
CA ARG A 426 -16.64 15.77 -2.38
C ARG A 426 -17.09 14.87 -3.56
N LEU A 427 -16.62 13.62 -3.60
CA LEU A 427 -17.19 12.54 -4.42
C LEU A 427 -18.46 11.91 -3.80
N GLU A 428 -18.75 12.17 -2.52
CA GLU A 428 -20.01 11.76 -1.87
C GLU A 428 -21.27 12.42 -2.48
N LYS A 429 -21.14 13.55 -3.18
CA LYS A 429 -22.30 14.29 -3.73
C LYS A 429 -22.72 13.84 -5.14
N ALA A 430 -21.89 13.09 -5.86
CA ALA A 430 -22.23 12.58 -7.19
C ALA A 430 -23.12 11.32 -7.14
N LEU A 431 -23.05 10.57 -6.03
CA LEU A 431 -23.81 9.33 -5.83
C LEU A 431 -25.22 9.53 -5.25
N SER A 432 -25.65 10.78 -5.02
CA SER A 432 -26.95 11.08 -4.37
C SER A 432 -27.85 12.10 -5.09
N ARG A 433 -27.60 12.43 -6.37
CA ARG A 433 -28.49 13.32 -7.14
C ARG A 433 -29.19 12.60 -8.30
N PRO A 434 -30.52 12.40 -8.23
CA PRO A 434 -31.31 12.22 -9.44
C PRO A 434 -31.46 13.60 -10.12
N GLN A 435 -30.89 13.77 -11.32
CA GLN A 435 -31.21 14.91 -12.17
C GLN A 435 -32.39 14.54 -13.07
N THR A 436 -33.56 15.14 -12.80
CA THR A 436 -34.66 15.23 -13.79
C THR A 436 -34.83 16.69 -14.22
N PRO A 437 -35.12 16.96 -15.50
CA PRO A 437 -35.21 18.32 -16.03
C PRO A 437 -36.53 18.97 -15.62
N SER A 438 -36.50 20.25 -15.24
CA SER A 438 -37.70 21.06 -14.96
C SER A 438 -38.04 21.97 -16.14
N PRO A 439 -39.33 22.27 -16.33
CA PRO A 439 -39.72 23.65 -16.58
C PRO A 439 -40.82 24.15 -15.62
N LEU A 440 -40.55 25.33 -15.05
CA LEU A 440 -41.43 26.45 -14.66
C LEU A 440 -42.76 26.26 -13.88
N ARG A 441 -42.84 27.03 -12.77
CA ARG A 441 -44.00 27.70 -12.07
C ARG A 441 -44.57 27.07 -10.76
N PRO A 442 -45.17 27.88 -9.83
CA PRO A 442 -44.55 28.14 -8.52
C PRO A 442 -45.35 27.74 -7.25
N ALA A 443 -44.61 27.69 -6.14
CA ALA A 443 -44.96 27.91 -4.72
C ALA A 443 -46.15 27.15 -4.07
N ALA A 444 -45.81 26.23 -3.15
CA ALA A 444 -46.64 25.87 -1.99
C ALA A 444 -45.75 25.38 -0.81
N SER A 445 -46.10 25.82 0.40
CA SER A 445 -45.38 25.66 1.69
C SER A 445 -45.26 24.22 2.20
N PRO A 446 -44.31 23.89 3.12
CA PRO A 446 -44.18 22.54 3.66
C PRO A 446 -45.05 22.33 4.93
N PRO A 447 -45.56 21.11 5.19
CA PRO A 447 -46.07 20.72 6.50
C PRO A 447 -45.00 19.95 7.32
N PRO A 448 -45.21 19.75 8.64
CA PRO A 448 -44.14 19.66 9.62
C PRO A 448 -43.63 18.24 9.89
N THR A 449 -42.38 18.19 10.36
CA THR A 449 -41.65 17.04 10.86
C THR A 449 -42.26 16.53 12.17
N THR A 450 -42.58 15.24 12.25
CA THR A 450 -42.79 14.51 13.50
C THR A 450 -41.65 13.54 13.74
N ALA A 451 -41.00 13.70 14.89
CA ALA A 451 -39.97 12.82 15.42
C ALA A 451 -40.58 11.51 15.94
N ILE A 452 -39.89 10.40 15.71
CA ILE A 452 -40.03 9.16 16.48
C ILE A 452 -38.61 8.73 16.86
N ASP A 453 -38.28 8.91 18.14
CA ASP A 453 -37.19 8.23 18.84
C ASP A 453 -37.57 6.75 19.08
N ALA A 454 -36.61 5.85 18.88
CA ALA A 454 -36.28 4.77 19.84
C ALA A 454 -35.12 3.88 19.32
N ALA A 455 -33.94 4.14 19.87
CA ALA A 455 -32.92 3.21 20.36
C ALA A 455 -32.69 1.84 19.69
N GLN A 456 -31.45 1.62 19.22
CA GLN A 456 -30.59 0.50 19.67
C GLN A 456 -29.11 0.84 19.47
N SER A 457 -28.43 1.09 20.59
CA SER A 457 -26.99 1.27 20.74
C SER A 457 -26.32 -0.10 20.79
N ILE A 458 -25.40 -0.37 19.85
CA ILE A 458 -24.35 -1.39 19.99
C ILE A 458 -23.09 -0.86 19.30
N HIS A 459 -21.99 -0.80 20.06
CA HIS A 459 -20.63 -0.33 19.75
C HIS A 459 -20.35 1.18 19.90
N ASN A 460 -20.32 1.63 21.16
CA ASN A 460 -19.33 2.61 21.59
C ASN A 460 -17.95 1.92 21.63
N GLY A 461 -17.22 1.95 20.51
CA GLY A 461 -15.78 1.87 20.56
C GLY A 461 -15.26 3.26 20.92
N GLU A 462 -14.57 3.41 22.06
CA GLU A 462 -13.79 4.61 22.32
C GLU A 462 -12.87 4.87 21.13
N GLN A 463 -12.77 6.13 20.69
CA GLN A 463 -11.76 6.56 19.72
C GLN A 463 -10.39 6.24 20.31
N ASP A 464 -9.78 5.14 19.88
CA ASP A 464 -8.40 4.83 20.18
C ASP A 464 -7.55 5.73 19.28
N HIS A 465 -6.88 6.70 19.89
CA HIS A 465 -5.98 7.59 19.18
C HIS A 465 -4.83 6.75 18.61
N SER A 466 -4.71 6.73 17.28
CA SER A 466 -3.57 6.17 16.55
C SER A 466 -2.26 6.48 17.28
N LEU A 467 -1.45 5.45 17.56
CA LEU A 467 -0.08 5.62 18.09
C LEU A 467 0.64 6.75 17.32
N PRO A 468 1.31 7.68 18.01
CA PRO A 468 1.95 8.81 17.36
C PRO A 468 2.94 8.34 16.28
N LEU A 469 2.86 8.95 15.09
CA LEU A 469 3.75 8.68 13.95
C LEU A 469 5.22 8.64 14.40
N PRO A 470 6.06 7.70 13.91
CA PRO A 470 7.45 7.54 14.33
C PRO A 470 8.40 8.64 13.77
N LEU A 471 7.88 9.80 13.40
CA LEU A 471 8.62 10.98 12.96
C LEU A 471 8.88 11.87 14.17
N HIS A 472 10.15 12.15 14.48
CA HIS A 472 10.49 13.10 15.53
C HIS A 472 9.96 14.49 15.16
N ARG A 473 9.19 15.07 16.07
CA ARG A 473 8.79 16.47 16.04
C ARG A 473 9.54 17.16 17.16
N ASN A 474 10.10 18.33 16.86
CA ASN A 474 10.71 19.15 17.89
C ASN A 474 9.67 19.47 18.97
N THR A 475 9.94 19.06 20.19
CA THR A 475 9.18 19.46 21.38
C THR A 475 10.01 20.41 22.23
N ALA A 476 9.40 21.03 23.23
CA ALA A 476 10.12 21.88 24.19
C ALA A 476 11.29 21.14 24.85
N ASP A 477 11.16 19.83 25.06
CA ASP A 477 12.11 18.97 25.79
C ASP A 477 12.92 18.02 24.88
N ASN A 478 12.67 18.01 23.56
CA ASN A 478 13.36 17.17 22.60
C ASN A 478 13.48 17.90 21.25
N ASN A 479 14.57 18.64 21.05
CA ASN A 479 14.87 19.40 19.83
C ASN A 479 16.40 19.56 19.68
N PRO A 480 16.92 19.85 18.47
CA PRO A 480 18.36 19.88 18.21
C PRO A 480 19.12 21.01 18.94
N ASP A 481 18.42 22.01 19.47
CA ASP A 481 19.05 23.15 20.16
C ASP A 481 19.36 22.85 21.64
N ILE A 482 18.77 21.78 22.21
CA ILE A 482 19.08 21.33 23.57
C ILE A 482 20.42 20.59 23.56
N PRO A 483 21.46 21.07 24.27
CA PRO A 483 22.74 20.38 24.30
C PRO A 483 22.67 19.12 25.18
N PHE A 484 23.27 18.03 24.70
CA PHE A 484 23.52 16.83 25.49
C PHE A 484 25.01 16.48 25.47
N LYS A 485 25.55 16.07 26.62
CA LYS A 485 26.90 15.50 26.74
C LYS A 485 26.89 14.35 27.74
N PHE A 486 27.73 13.35 27.47
CA PHE A 486 27.95 12.25 28.41
C PHE A 486 28.63 12.75 29.69
N ASN A 487 28.30 12.14 30.82
CA ASN A 487 28.99 12.40 32.09
C ASN A 487 30.35 11.70 32.11
N LYS A 488 31.24 12.07 33.06
CA LYS A 488 32.60 11.53 33.13
C LYS A 488 32.66 10.00 33.31
N GLU A 489 31.67 9.43 33.99
CA GLU A 489 31.56 7.99 34.20
C GLU A 489 31.26 7.28 32.88
N ASN A 490 30.27 7.75 32.14
CA ASN A 490 29.87 7.22 30.85
C ASN A 490 30.93 7.46 29.76
N GLU A 491 31.68 8.57 29.80
CA GLU A 491 32.84 8.78 28.92
C GLU A 491 33.89 7.66 29.08
N THR A 492 34.12 7.19 30.31
CA THR A 492 35.04 6.07 30.58
C THR A 492 34.50 4.76 30.01
N VAL A 493 33.19 4.52 30.15
CA VAL A 493 32.51 3.34 29.59
C VAL A 493 32.53 3.36 28.06
N ILE A 494 32.32 4.52 27.44
CA ILE A 494 32.41 4.70 25.98
C ILE A 494 33.81 4.35 25.48
N ALA A 495 34.86 4.82 26.16
CA ALA A 495 36.23 4.49 25.79
C ALA A 495 36.47 2.97 25.83
N GLU A 496 35.86 2.25 26.77
CA GLU A 496 35.97 0.79 26.85
C GLU A 496 35.14 0.06 25.78
N ILE A 497 33.92 0.55 25.48
CA ILE A 497 33.08 0.00 24.40
C ILE A 497 33.79 0.14 23.06
N LEU A 498 34.41 1.29 22.78
CA LEU A 498 35.10 1.54 21.52
C LEU A 498 36.29 0.60 21.30
N LYS A 499 36.98 0.14 22.35
CA LYS A 499 38.07 -0.85 22.22
C LYS A 499 37.60 -2.22 21.71
N ARG A 500 36.30 -2.53 21.83
CA ARG A 500 35.74 -3.81 21.33
C ARG A 500 35.64 -3.84 19.80
N TYR A 501 35.80 -2.69 19.13
CA TYR A 501 35.66 -2.54 17.69
C TYR A 501 36.97 -2.01 17.08
N PRO A 502 37.40 -2.51 15.91
CA PRO A 502 38.51 -1.91 15.18
C PRO A 502 38.24 -0.43 14.85
N GLU A 503 39.28 0.41 14.82
CA GLU A 503 39.16 1.86 14.61
C GLU A 503 38.37 2.23 13.33
N GLN A 504 38.62 1.49 12.24
CA GLN A 504 37.92 1.63 10.96
C GLN A 504 36.43 1.22 11.00
N TYR A 505 35.98 0.53 12.05
CA TYR A 505 34.61 0.04 12.25
C TYR A 505 33.96 0.55 13.55
N LYS A 506 34.46 1.65 14.13
CA LYS A 506 33.89 2.22 15.38
C LYS A 506 32.38 2.52 15.30
N LYS A 507 31.84 2.76 14.09
CA LYS A 507 30.40 2.94 13.83
C LYS A 507 29.53 1.75 14.30
N ALA A 508 30.09 0.55 14.43
CA ALA A 508 29.39 -0.61 14.97
C ALA A 508 29.00 -0.44 16.46
N ALA A 509 29.65 0.48 17.18
CA ALA A 509 29.32 0.80 18.56
C ALA A 509 28.06 1.68 18.73
N VAL A 510 27.31 1.97 17.66
CA VAL A 510 26.11 2.83 17.70
C VAL A 510 25.06 2.35 18.69
N MET A 511 24.78 1.04 18.73
CA MET A 511 23.75 0.49 19.62
C MET A 511 24.09 0.63 21.12
N PRO A 512 25.28 0.19 21.59
CA PRO A 512 25.64 0.34 23.00
C PRO A 512 25.82 1.81 23.43
N LEU A 513 26.22 2.72 22.53
CA LEU A 513 26.30 4.15 22.84
C LEU A 513 24.92 4.81 22.93
N LEU A 514 23.96 4.42 22.08
CA LEU A 514 22.58 4.86 22.18
C LEU A 514 21.92 4.38 23.48
N ASP A 515 22.16 3.13 23.88
CA ASP A 515 21.66 2.59 25.15
C ASP A 515 22.20 3.38 26.35
N LEU A 516 23.50 3.66 26.37
CA LEU A 516 24.12 4.46 27.43
C LEU A 516 23.57 5.90 27.48
N GLY A 517 23.34 6.50 26.30
CA GLY A 517 22.75 7.83 26.17
C GLY A 517 21.31 7.88 26.68
N GLN A 518 20.51 6.86 26.34
CA GLN A 518 19.15 6.67 26.84
C GLN A 518 19.13 6.53 28.36
N ARG A 519 20.01 5.70 28.95
CA ARG A 519 20.07 5.52 30.41
C ARG A 519 20.43 6.81 31.15
N GLN A 520 21.33 7.62 30.59
CA GLN A 520 21.72 8.89 31.19
C GLN A 520 20.63 9.96 31.07
N HIS A 521 19.97 10.03 29.92
CA HIS A 521 19.00 11.09 29.61
C HIS A 521 17.56 10.72 30.00
N GLY A 522 17.27 9.43 30.20
CA GLY A 522 15.94 8.86 30.42
C GLY A 522 15.28 8.35 29.13
N PHE A 523 15.66 8.89 27.97
CA PHE A 523 15.17 8.50 26.65
C PHE A 523 16.19 8.86 25.56
N THR A 524 16.05 8.30 24.37
CA THR A 524 16.91 8.58 23.20
C THR A 524 16.47 9.86 22.49
N SER A 525 16.82 11.02 23.05
CA SER A 525 16.52 12.33 22.45
C SER A 525 17.36 12.61 21.20
N ILE A 526 16.95 13.61 20.40
CA ILE A 526 17.70 14.01 19.21
C ILE A 526 19.11 14.51 19.56
N SER A 527 19.26 15.15 20.72
CA SER A 527 20.54 15.60 21.25
C SER A 527 21.45 14.42 21.60
N VAL A 528 20.90 13.35 22.20
CA VAL A 528 21.62 12.10 22.45
C VAL A 528 22.09 11.48 21.14
N MET A 529 21.20 11.37 20.15
CA MET A 529 21.53 10.80 18.84
C MET A 529 22.61 11.60 18.10
N ASN A 530 22.54 12.94 18.16
CA ASN A 530 23.53 13.82 17.56
C ASN A 530 24.90 13.69 18.24
N GLU A 531 24.94 13.56 19.56
CA GLU A 531 26.20 13.38 20.29
C GLU A 531 26.83 12.01 20.00
N VAL A 532 26.03 10.95 19.90
CA VAL A 532 26.50 9.63 19.47
C VAL A 532 27.03 9.68 18.03
N ALA A 533 26.34 10.37 17.13
CA ALA A 533 26.78 10.56 15.74
C ALA A 533 28.13 11.30 15.68
N ARG A 534 28.32 12.32 16.53
CA ARG A 534 29.58 13.06 16.67
C ARG A 534 30.72 12.16 17.16
N LEU A 535 30.48 11.36 18.20
CA LEU A 535 31.49 10.44 18.76
C LEU A 535 31.91 9.33 17.79
N LEU A 536 30.97 8.85 16.98
CA LEU A 536 31.21 7.77 16.02
C LEU A 536 31.63 8.25 14.63
N GLU A 537 31.71 9.56 14.40
CA GLU A 537 32.01 10.17 13.09
C GLU A 537 31.13 9.59 11.98
N MET A 538 29.83 9.53 12.24
CA MET A 538 28.83 9.08 11.28
C MET A 538 27.74 10.13 11.08
N PRO A 539 27.10 10.17 9.89
CA PRO A 539 25.99 11.10 9.66
C PRO A 539 24.88 10.89 10.72
N PRO A 540 24.34 11.96 11.34
CA PRO A 540 23.26 11.85 12.34
C PRO A 540 22.06 11.04 11.86
N MET A 541 21.74 11.15 10.56
CA MET A 541 20.66 10.38 9.93
C MET A 541 20.84 8.87 10.09
N ARG A 542 22.07 8.35 10.05
CA ARG A 542 22.34 6.90 10.24
C ARG A 542 22.11 6.45 11.67
N VAL A 543 22.37 7.31 12.66
CA VAL A 543 22.05 7.04 14.07
C VAL A 543 20.54 7.07 14.27
N TYR A 544 19.87 8.01 13.62
CA TYR A 544 18.42 8.14 13.64
C TYR A 544 17.72 6.92 13.01
N GLU A 545 18.24 6.41 11.88
CA GLU A 545 17.80 5.14 11.29
C GLU A 545 17.85 4.00 12.30
N VAL A 546 18.98 3.81 13.00
CA VAL A 546 19.16 2.75 14.01
C VAL A 546 18.18 2.93 15.17
N ALA A 547 18.07 4.15 15.73
CA ALA A 547 17.16 4.44 16.83
C ALA A 547 15.68 4.31 16.46
N SER A 548 15.33 4.50 15.17
CA SER A 548 13.97 4.32 14.67
C SER A 548 13.63 2.86 14.33
N PHE A 549 14.64 2.05 14.02
CA PHE A 549 14.47 0.65 13.62
C PHE A 549 14.29 -0.28 14.84
N TYR A 550 15.05 -0.07 15.92
CA TYR A 550 14.96 -0.92 17.12
C TYR A 550 13.99 -0.32 18.14
N THR A 551 12.99 -1.12 18.55
CA THR A 551 11.95 -0.73 19.52
C THR A 551 12.47 -0.50 20.94
N MET A 552 13.70 -0.93 21.25
CA MET A 552 14.35 -0.68 22.55
C MET A 552 14.72 0.78 22.80
N TYR A 553 14.79 1.61 21.75
CA TYR A 553 15.14 3.03 21.87
C TYR A 553 13.88 3.89 21.99
N ASN A 554 13.63 4.37 23.20
CA ASN A 554 12.54 5.27 23.52
C ASN A 554 12.85 6.66 22.97
N ARG A 555 12.24 7.06 21.86
CA ARG A 555 12.50 8.38 21.24
C ARG A 555 11.67 9.52 21.84
N ASN A 556 10.75 9.19 22.76
CA ASN A 556 9.94 10.13 23.53
C ASN A 556 10.26 9.97 25.02
N PRO A 557 10.03 11.02 25.84
CA PRO A 557 10.15 10.91 27.28
C PRO A 557 9.27 9.77 27.82
N VAL A 558 9.88 8.91 28.62
CA VAL A 558 9.20 7.84 29.36
C VAL A 558 9.29 8.12 30.86
N GLY A 559 8.32 7.63 31.61
CA GLY A 559 8.33 7.69 33.06
C GLY A 559 9.45 6.85 33.66
N LYS A 560 9.68 7.04 34.97
CA LYS A 560 10.74 6.33 35.72
C LYS A 560 10.66 4.80 35.61
N PHE A 561 9.45 4.26 35.50
CA PHE A 561 9.16 2.84 35.30
C PHE A 561 8.46 2.63 33.97
N PHE A 562 9.17 2.05 33.00
CA PHE A 562 8.64 1.70 31.69
C PHE A 562 8.06 0.29 31.71
N VAL A 563 6.73 0.17 31.75
CA VAL A 563 6.00 -1.08 31.88
C VAL A 563 5.59 -1.60 30.50
N GLN A 564 6.15 -2.74 30.11
CA GLN A 564 5.94 -3.39 28.82
C GLN A 564 5.23 -4.72 29.04
N ALA A 565 3.99 -4.86 28.58
CA ALA A 565 3.21 -6.10 28.74
C ALA A 565 3.22 -6.95 27.47
N CYS A 566 3.59 -8.24 27.59
CA CYS A 566 3.59 -9.19 26.47
C CYS A 566 2.16 -9.63 26.14
N THR A 567 1.70 -9.37 24.92
CA THR A 567 0.36 -9.75 24.44
C THR A 567 0.38 -10.84 23.36
N THR A 568 1.54 -11.38 22.98
CA THR A 568 1.62 -12.51 22.03
C THR A 568 0.90 -13.75 22.59
N THR A 569 0.41 -14.59 21.68
CA THR A 569 -0.40 -15.79 21.92
C THR A 569 0.00 -16.66 23.13
N PRO A 570 1.29 -16.96 23.43
CA PRO A 570 1.64 -17.71 24.63
C PRO A 570 1.28 -17.01 25.94
N CYS A 571 1.43 -15.68 26.03
CA CYS A 571 0.99 -14.91 27.18
C CYS A 571 -0.51 -14.69 27.19
N GLN A 572 -1.15 -14.63 26.02
CA GLN A 572 -2.61 -14.56 25.92
C GLN A 572 -3.30 -15.84 26.40
N LEU A 573 -2.71 -17.00 26.12
CA LEU A 573 -3.26 -18.31 26.49
C LEU A 573 -2.72 -18.87 27.82
N GLY A 574 -1.51 -18.46 28.21
CA GLY A 574 -0.80 -18.98 29.39
C GLY A 574 -1.28 -18.36 30.71
N GLY A 575 -1.25 -19.15 31.78
CA GLY A 575 -1.68 -18.75 33.13
C GLY A 575 -3.09 -18.15 33.15
N CYS A 576 -3.22 -16.89 33.58
CA CYS A 576 -4.51 -16.18 33.62
C CYS A 576 -4.86 -15.44 32.31
N GLY A 577 -3.94 -15.42 31.34
CA GLY A 577 -4.05 -14.67 30.08
C GLY A 577 -3.56 -13.22 30.18
N SER A 578 -2.90 -12.71 29.15
CA SER A 578 -2.36 -11.34 29.13
C SER A 578 -3.46 -10.27 29.14
N ASP A 579 -4.64 -10.56 28.58
CA ASP A 579 -5.74 -9.60 28.47
C ASP A 579 -6.25 -9.14 29.84
N VAL A 580 -6.31 -10.04 30.82
CA VAL A 580 -6.72 -9.68 32.19
C VAL A 580 -5.63 -8.89 32.92
N ILE A 581 -4.36 -9.13 32.61
CA ILE A 581 -3.22 -8.37 33.15
C ILE A 581 -3.20 -6.95 32.60
N VAL A 582 -3.32 -6.81 31.27
CA VAL A 582 -3.41 -5.50 30.60
C VAL A 582 -4.58 -4.70 31.14
N LYS A 583 -5.75 -5.34 31.32
CA LYS A 583 -6.92 -4.71 31.91
C LYS A 583 -6.65 -4.22 33.35
N ALA A 584 -6.04 -5.04 34.19
CA ALA A 584 -5.69 -4.66 35.57
C ALA A 584 -4.71 -3.46 35.62
N ILE A 585 -3.73 -3.42 34.71
CA ILE A 585 -2.78 -2.30 34.61
C ILE A 585 -3.51 -1.01 34.20
N LYS A 586 -4.35 -1.07 33.16
CA LYS A 586 -5.13 0.08 32.67
C LYS A 586 -6.08 0.62 33.74
N GLU A 587 -6.81 -0.26 34.44
CA GLU A 587 -7.74 0.12 35.51
C GLU A 587 -7.01 0.72 36.73
N HIS A 588 -5.83 0.21 37.09
CA HIS A 588 -5.09 0.70 38.26
C HIS A 588 -4.36 2.04 38.00
N LEU A 589 -3.70 2.18 36.84
CA LEU A 589 -2.92 3.37 36.50
C LEU A 589 -3.77 4.47 35.88
N GLY A 590 -4.94 4.14 35.32
CA GLY A 590 -5.83 5.10 34.65
C GLY A 590 -5.25 5.69 33.36
N ILE A 591 -4.30 4.99 32.72
CA ILE A 591 -3.63 5.40 31.48
C ILE A 591 -3.88 4.41 30.35
N LYS A 592 -3.87 4.90 29.11
CA LYS A 592 -3.95 4.07 27.90
C LYS A 592 -2.57 3.61 27.43
N GLN A 593 -2.55 2.73 26.43
CA GLN A 593 -1.29 2.28 25.83
C GLN A 593 -0.53 3.48 25.23
N GLY A 594 0.76 3.57 25.51
CA GLY A 594 1.64 4.65 25.05
C GLY A 594 1.58 5.93 25.90
N GLU A 595 0.71 5.99 26.91
CA GLU A 595 0.59 7.15 27.80
C GLU A 595 1.50 7.02 29.03
N THR A 596 1.81 8.16 29.62
CA THR A 596 2.57 8.28 30.87
C THR A 596 1.66 8.88 31.93
N THR A 597 1.71 8.36 33.15
CA THR A 597 0.94 8.90 34.28
C THR A 597 1.31 10.36 34.54
N ALA A 598 0.35 11.16 35.02
CA ALA A 598 0.56 12.59 35.29
C ALA A 598 1.66 12.88 36.33
N ASP A 599 1.99 11.90 37.17
CA ASP A 599 3.10 11.96 38.14
C ASP A 599 4.48 11.64 37.51
N GLY A 600 4.53 11.30 36.22
CA GLY A 600 5.76 10.97 35.48
C GLY A 600 6.42 9.65 35.90
N LEU A 601 5.72 8.82 36.69
CA LEU A 601 6.29 7.60 37.25
C LEU A 601 6.16 6.39 36.34
N PHE A 602 5.02 6.18 35.69
CA PHE A 602 4.75 4.98 34.89
C PHE A 602 4.42 5.35 33.45
N THR A 603 5.04 4.65 32.51
CA THR A 603 4.62 4.62 31.11
C THR A 603 4.25 3.19 30.76
N PHE A 604 3.09 2.99 30.15
CA PHE A 604 2.58 1.66 29.83
C PHE A 604 2.55 1.42 28.32
N ILE A 605 3.10 0.31 27.85
CA ILE A 605 3.02 -0.12 26.45
C ILE A 605 2.75 -1.61 26.36
N GLU A 606 1.92 -2.01 25.40
CA GLU A 606 1.75 -3.41 25.02
C GLU A 606 2.81 -3.73 23.96
N VAL A 607 3.51 -4.84 24.15
CA VAL A 607 4.53 -5.35 23.24
C VAL A 607 4.13 -6.73 22.79
N GLU A 608 4.46 -7.07 21.54
CA GLU A 608 4.16 -8.39 21.01
C GLU A 608 4.86 -9.45 21.87
N CYS A 609 6.18 -9.59 21.78
CA CYS A 609 6.91 -10.71 22.41
C CYS A 609 8.07 -10.22 23.28
N LEU A 610 8.12 -10.73 24.51
CA LEU A 610 9.20 -10.50 25.48
C LEU A 610 10.16 -11.70 25.64
N GLY A 611 9.87 -12.82 24.97
CA GLY A 611 10.79 -13.97 24.88
C GLY A 611 10.86 -14.88 26.12
N ALA A 612 10.16 -14.59 27.22
CA ALA A 612 10.16 -15.42 28.43
C ALA A 612 8.92 -16.32 28.58
N CYS A 613 8.32 -16.77 27.46
CA CYS A 613 7.03 -17.49 27.38
C CYS A 613 6.87 -18.71 28.31
N VAL A 614 7.97 -19.25 28.82
CA VAL A 614 7.98 -20.39 29.76
C VAL A 614 7.25 -20.09 31.08
N ASN A 615 7.21 -18.82 31.51
CA ASN A 615 6.57 -18.36 32.75
C ASN A 615 5.48 -17.31 32.48
N ALA A 616 4.71 -17.53 31.42
CA ALA A 616 3.61 -16.65 31.03
C ALA A 616 2.44 -16.66 32.04
N PRO A 617 1.75 -15.51 32.27
CA PRO A 617 1.97 -14.17 31.69
C PRO A 617 3.13 -13.39 32.33
N MET A 618 3.72 -12.46 31.58
CA MET A 618 4.85 -11.63 32.05
C MET A 618 4.75 -10.18 31.59
N ILE A 619 5.46 -9.32 32.32
CA ILE A 619 5.75 -7.94 31.93
C ILE A 619 7.24 -7.67 32.13
N GLN A 620 7.79 -6.77 31.33
CA GLN A 620 9.11 -6.21 31.53
C GLN A 620 8.96 -4.80 32.08
N ILE A 621 9.59 -4.49 33.20
CA ILE A 621 9.66 -3.15 33.76
C ILE A 621 11.11 -2.69 33.70
N ASN A 622 11.39 -1.70 32.85
CA ASN A 622 12.76 -1.31 32.49
C ASN A 622 13.56 -2.53 31.98
N ASP A 623 14.60 -2.98 32.70
CA ASP A 623 15.42 -4.14 32.33
C ASP A 623 14.95 -5.44 33.03
N ASP A 624 14.04 -5.34 34.02
CA ASP A 624 13.66 -6.45 34.88
C ASP A 624 12.39 -7.17 34.38
N TYR A 625 12.45 -8.50 34.34
CA TYR A 625 11.31 -9.36 33.98
C TYR A 625 10.53 -9.75 35.23
N TYR A 626 9.20 -9.67 35.16
CA TYR A 626 8.29 -10.13 36.19
C TYR A 626 7.32 -11.14 35.56
N GLU A 627 7.24 -12.33 36.14
CA GLU A 627 6.68 -13.53 35.51
C GLU A 627 5.65 -14.22 36.41
N ASP A 628 4.90 -15.18 35.85
CA ASP A 628 3.77 -15.86 36.51
C ASP A 628 2.74 -14.90 37.12
N LEU A 629 2.36 -13.89 36.34
CA LEU A 629 1.55 -12.78 36.83
C LEU A 629 0.06 -13.13 36.96
N THR A 630 -0.56 -12.54 37.99
CA THR A 630 -2.02 -12.47 38.20
C THR A 630 -2.46 -11.00 38.30
N PRO A 631 -3.75 -10.67 38.10
CA PRO A 631 -4.23 -9.29 38.22
C PRO A 631 -3.87 -8.64 39.56
N GLU A 632 -3.93 -9.39 40.66
CA GLU A 632 -3.63 -8.89 42.01
C GLU A 632 -2.13 -8.64 42.19
N THR A 633 -1.29 -9.58 41.78
CA THR A 633 0.16 -9.48 41.91
C THR A 633 0.76 -8.35 41.09
N VAL A 634 0.20 -8.07 39.90
CA VAL A 634 0.60 -6.91 39.09
C VAL A 634 0.23 -5.59 39.75
N VAL A 635 -0.97 -5.48 40.32
CA VAL A 635 -1.37 -4.26 41.03
C VAL A 635 -0.50 -4.04 42.27
N ASP A 636 -0.17 -5.10 43.02
CA ASP A 636 0.71 -5.00 44.18
C ASP A 636 2.14 -4.63 43.78
N LEU A 637 2.65 -5.16 42.66
CA LEU A 637 3.93 -4.77 42.08
C LEU A 637 3.95 -3.27 41.71
N LEU A 638 2.92 -2.77 41.03
CA LEU A 638 2.82 -1.35 40.66
C LEU A 638 2.76 -0.43 41.89
N LYS A 639 2.01 -0.82 42.94
CA LYS A 639 1.97 -0.08 44.21
C LYS A 639 3.34 -0.06 44.90
N ALA A 640 4.03 -1.20 44.92
CA ALA A 640 5.37 -1.31 45.51
C ALA A 640 6.38 -0.42 44.78
N LEU A 641 6.35 -0.42 43.44
CA LEU A 641 7.18 0.46 42.62
C LEU A 641 6.86 1.94 42.86
N LYS A 642 5.58 2.30 42.96
CA LYS A 642 5.15 3.67 43.27
C LYS A 642 5.66 4.13 44.64
N ALA A 643 5.55 3.28 45.67
CA ALA A 643 6.05 3.59 47.00
C ALA A 643 7.58 3.76 47.02
N SER A 644 8.31 2.94 46.25
CA SER A 644 9.77 3.02 46.12
C SER A 644 10.24 4.33 45.45
N ALA A 645 9.38 5.01 44.69
CA ALA A 645 9.72 6.27 44.04
C ALA A 645 9.62 7.49 44.96
N GLY A 646 8.79 7.44 46.01
CA GLY A 646 8.51 8.58 46.90
C GLY A 646 9.38 8.66 48.16
N GLU A 647 9.96 7.54 48.60
CA GLU A 647 10.79 7.48 49.82
C GLU A 647 12.12 6.75 49.56
N ALA A 648 13.24 7.47 49.68
CA ALA A 648 14.59 6.90 49.51
C ALA A 648 14.94 5.83 50.58
N SER A 649 14.12 5.66 51.62
CA SER A 649 14.28 4.65 52.68
C SER A 649 13.37 3.41 52.50
N ALA A 650 12.53 3.34 51.47
CA ALA A 650 11.56 2.26 51.27
C ALA A 650 12.01 1.20 50.26
N ALA A 651 13.31 0.87 50.20
CA ALA A 651 13.88 -0.14 49.30
C ALA A 651 13.46 -1.60 49.61
N ALA A 652 12.40 -1.83 50.39
CA ALA A 652 12.19 -3.11 51.07
C ALA A 652 10.93 -3.91 50.69
N LYS A 653 10.14 -3.53 49.66
CA LYS A 653 8.93 -4.31 49.29
C LYS A 653 8.67 -4.49 47.79
N VAL A 654 9.62 -4.16 46.91
CA VAL A 654 9.48 -4.54 45.49
C VAL A 654 9.84 -6.04 45.38
N PRO A 655 8.96 -6.87 44.81
CA PRO A 655 9.28 -8.27 44.53
C PRO A 655 10.56 -8.40 43.70
N LYS A 656 11.32 -9.49 43.90
CA LYS A 656 12.49 -9.76 43.07
C LYS A 656 12.05 -10.03 41.62
N PRO A 657 12.84 -9.63 40.61
CA PRO A 657 12.62 -10.04 39.22
C PRO A 657 12.57 -11.57 39.10
N GLY A 658 11.74 -12.07 38.19
CA GLY A 658 11.45 -13.48 37.98
C GLY A 658 10.00 -13.87 38.33
N PRO A 659 9.73 -15.18 38.53
CA PRO A 659 8.40 -15.68 38.88
C PRO A 659 7.88 -15.20 40.23
N LEU A 660 6.69 -14.61 40.26
CA LEU A 660 6.06 -14.15 41.51
C LEU A 660 5.39 -15.27 42.32
N THR A 661 5.37 -16.48 41.78
CA THR A 661 4.78 -17.69 42.39
C THR A 661 5.72 -18.41 43.36
N GLY A 662 6.96 -17.92 43.53
CA GLY A 662 7.99 -18.53 44.38
C GLY A 662 8.83 -19.61 43.69
N ARG A 663 8.72 -19.70 42.35
CA ARG A 663 9.62 -20.49 41.50
C ARG A 663 10.99 -19.83 41.38
N ASP A 664 12.04 -20.64 41.30
CA ASP A 664 13.43 -20.18 41.19
C ASP A 664 13.75 -19.70 39.77
N THR A 665 13.28 -20.42 38.74
CA THR A 665 13.51 -20.13 37.32
C THR A 665 12.30 -20.54 36.48
N CYS A 666 12.44 -21.55 35.61
CA CYS A 666 11.43 -22.03 34.68
C CYS A 666 10.97 -23.47 34.99
N GLU A 667 11.20 -23.95 36.21
CA GLU A 667 10.86 -25.32 36.62
C GLU A 667 9.35 -25.54 36.63
N ASN A 668 8.87 -26.71 36.23
CA ASN A 668 7.43 -26.95 36.12
C ASN A 668 6.72 -26.73 37.48
N SER A 669 5.61 -26.00 37.49
CA SER A 669 4.82 -25.69 38.70
C SER A 669 4.28 -26.94 39.43
N LYS A 670 4.25 -28.09 38.75
CA LYS A 670 3.90 -29.41 39.33
C LYS A 670 5.12 -30.22 39.79
N GLY A 671 6.31 -29.64 39.80
CA GLY A 671 7.57 -30.33 40.05
C GLY A 671 8.09 -31.09 38.83
N GLN A 672 9.15 -31.87 39.02
CA GLN A 672 9.79 -32.64 37.95
C GLN A 672 8.84 -33.72 37.41
N THR A 673 8.43 -33.59 36.14
CA THR A 673 7.48 -34.52 35.49
C THR A 673 8.14 -35.44 34.46
N ASN A 674 9.39 -35.14 34.09
CA ASN A 674 10.20 -35.85 33.10
C ASN A 674 11.69 -35.67 33.43
N LEU A 675 12.57 -36.46 32.79
CA LEU A 675 14.01 -36.49 33.07
C LEU A 675 14.33 -36.75 34.55
N LEU A 676 13.66 -37.73 35.17
CA LEU A 676 13.79 -38.08 36.59
C LEU A 676 15.15 -38.71 36.95
N ASP A 677 15.88 -39.17 35.93
CA ASP A 677 17.21 -39.78 36.07
C ASP A 677 18.32 -38.77 35.74
N GLU A 678 19.53 -39.05 36.21
CA GLU A 678 20.70 -38.20 35.96
C GLU A 678 20.97 -38.04 34.45
N PRO A 679 21.12 -36.79 33.94
CA PRO A 679 21.33 -36.56 32.51
C PRO A 679 22.63 -37.19 32.03
N TRP A 680 22.60 -37.74 30.81
CA TRP A 680 23.76 -38.38 30.19
C TRP A 680 24.92 -37.39 30.02
N GLY A 681 26.08 -37.71 30.60
CA GLY A 681 27.30 -36.95 30.41
C GLY A 681 27.97 -37.22 29.06
N VAL A 682 29.00 -36.42 28.74
CA VAL A 682 29.78 -36.48 27.47
C VAL A 682 30.38 -37.86 27.17
N GLU A 683 30.45 -38.76 28.17
CA GLU A 683 31.03 -40.10 28.06
C GLU A 683 30.02 -41.24 27.88
N LYS A 684 28.70 -40.98 27.86
CA LYS A 684 27.69 -42.02 27.60
C LYS A 684 26.66 -41.53 26.59
N THR A 685 26.85 -41.89 25.32
CA THR A 685 25.80 -41.82 24.30
C THR A 685 24.85 -43.01 24.41
N ARG A 686 23.59 -42.82 23.99
CA ARG A 686 22.60 -43.90 23.96
C ARG A 686 23.12 -45.06 23.10
N SER A 687 22.85 -46.29 23.54
CA SER A 687 23.25 -47.51 22.81
C SER A 687 22.42 -47.76 21.54
N ASP A 688 21.38 -46.96 21.28
CA ASP A 688 20.42 -47.10 20.19
C ASP A 688 20.52 -46.00 19.12
N LEU A 689 21.58 -45.18 19.14
CA LEU A 689 21.91 -44.19 18.11
C LEU A 689 23.07 -44.64 17.22
#